data_AF-A0A379E875-F1
#
_entry.id   AF-A0A379E875-F1
#
_cell.length_a   1.000
_cell.length_b   1.000
_cell.length_c   1.000
_cell.angle_alpha   90.00
_cell.angle_beta   90.00
_cell.angle_gamma   90.00
#
_symmetry.space_group_name_H-M   'P 1'
#
loop_
_entity.id
_entity.type
_entity.pdbx_description
1 polymer ?
#
loop_
_entity_poly.entity_id
_entity_poly.type
_entity_poly.pdbx_seq_one_letter_code
_entity_poly.pdbx_strand_id
1 'polypeptide(L)'
;MIRKNIIWLFVLLLLHISYNSVYAQFTIREDFKGNDIKGDVILGGPGGAGGIAYLTSGKEDPINNGWLRLTKHIRDQRGFAYLNKTFPSNLGIYLEFEYKTWSTEQEGGKHFVADGICIFLFDGKYGPEEGPFKFQIGAHGGSLGYAQKYQETGLAGGYIGIGLDEYGNFAYGEEGRDGGKTYKDNPDLIPSVTIRGIHGDPKHWRKGTPPKPLPPNWKKGWRFLQSKELKGSDKIAIYGQKNRPEDSKFYRKVKLYVEPTNDNPRKYRIRLYWNTHPSGPDIELISTETTDKLFPLLKIGFSSSTGLYYAYHEVRNLYVTTPGGVRVNKKVDKPNAAPGEELTYTIEVTNEIAGIQSNLKLKDVFRLRDGTLATADDFEITSIRFNNKNNNQNTATFEQKGNSFDATIQIAAKNSVEFIVKGKAKKVPTGGIIRNFVEVSSPELEDPDLTNNISDVVTNILSPQVDLRIEKDVDNNGWVPPSKVNKFTILVSNNSGSDKPEGTGYVVRVIDKIPAGLKVRSVKSDKWAYTKDENSNTYTFTRSDKLAGMRAYEPIEIEVEPIEGGGAHWTNTANLEYKHDTNLLNNRASAELRRKNYWYGGTSGKPNDWGTSNNWTAKAVPLDGEDVEFATAENNNGKPAVQDLYLDKDRVVKDLINNSDKNLQITAGNQLIINGEVVDENSSKGTIIVKADPKGERPSGTLIFKDPDENKNVDAIVEFYNKAYDCGDCGFYRRQWQYFGIPVNSVATFPTSGQETVFQWKEPVNGNKWTQPDKPFMAFKGYEITDKSKTPPTHVYKFTGKLQVGDANVSLTKTSGVNYSGANLIGNSYTAAIPIKEQAIQITGAEKKLYLFNTGTRDGWRRLNGSTTPGVHGGQYLAVPLNVAGQANMPDRIPSTQTFMLLANSNGASVRIKYDQLVKNTKVNKGDGTQIGLRSADENNNSEEIQTVVRRLPSLQIDVMGEKSADRVWLFQQPQTTHGFDDGWDGRKITEEGIVQLYVAGTDNSQFQVATVPETDNVKLGFTPDAKSGRYTLNFLLSEEMRHGSIYFHDIVTGAKIRITNGATYTFETGKEDPAVRFRLSGNAIISPNSPDESLIQVVSESGKIKISNASEHACSVFISNSSGMLIGHRVEVEGKSSKTIETSGKGVYIVRLQNAVVNDIRRVTVR
;
A
#
# COMPACT_ATOMS: atom_id res chain seq x y z
N MET A 1 -6.43 -25.99 49.18
CA MET A 1 -5.42 -26.86 48.54
C MET A 1 -5.91 -27.13 47.11
N ILE A 2 -5.01 -27.17 46.14
CA ILE A 2 -5.19 -27.02 44.67
C ILE A 2 -5.07 -25.57 44.18
N ARG A 3 -4.24 -25.39 43.15
CA ARG A 3 -3.84 -24.18 42.40
C ARG A 3 -2.53 -23.49 42.80
N LYS A 4 -1.42 -24.24 42.69
CA LYS A 4 -0.11 -23.73 42.24
C LYS A 4 0.48 -24.81 41.34
N ASN A 5 0.40 -24.64 40.00
CA ASN A 5 1.21 -25.33 38.96
C ASN A 5 0.77 -25.01 37.50
N ILE A 6 0.16 -23.85 37.22
CA ILE A 6 -0.23 -23.45 35.84
C ILE A 6 0.62 -22.30 35.27
N ILE A 7 1.49 -21.67 36.07
CA ILE A 7 2.18 -20.44 35.65
C ILE A 7 3.58 -20.70 35.05
N TRP A 8 4.13 -21.92 35.14
CA TRP A 8 5.42 -22.27 34.52
C TRP A 8 5.33 -22.88 33.12
N LEU A 9 4.14 -23.25 32.63
CA LEU A 9 3.96 -23.76 31.26
C LEU A 9 3.67 -22.66 30.22
N PHE A 10 3.22 -21.47 30.65
CA PHE A 10 2.91 -20.36 29.74
C PHE A 10 4.09 -19.45 29.41
N VAL A 11 5.16 -19.48 30.22
CA VAL A 11 6.39 -18.68 30.00
C VAL A 11 7.42 -19.43 29.15
N LEU A 12 7.36 -20.77 29.10
CA LEU A 12 8.15 -21.59 28.18
C LEU A 12 7.54 -21.67 26.76
N LEU A 13 6.24 -21.41 26.60
CA LEU A 13 5.57 -21.35 25.29
C LEU A 13 5.78 -20.00 24.56
N LEU A 14 6.21 -18.95 25.28
CA LEU A 14 6.54 -17.63 24.71
C LEU A 14 8.04 -17.43 24.43
N LEU A 15 8.88 -18.41 24.78
CA LEU A 15 10.31 -18.46 24.47
C LEU A 15 10.64 -19.51 23.38
N HIS A 16 9.62 -20.08 22.73
CA HIS A 16 9.71 -20.88 21.51
C HIS A 16 8.89 -20.25 20.37
N ILE A 17 8.81 -18.91 20.31
CA ILE A 17 8.70 -18.26 18.99
C ILE A 17 10.00 -18.62 18.30
N SER A 18 9.93 -19.71 17.55
CA SER A 18 10.90 -20.12 16.56
C SER A 18 11.37 -18.84 15.88
N TYR A 19 12.69 -18.68 15.82
CA TYR A 19 13.32 -17.91 14.77
C TYR A 19 12.80 -18.46 13.44
N ASN A 20 11.61 -18.04 13.01
CA ASN A 20 11.20 -18.13 11.63
C ASN A 20 12.08 -17.11 10.93
N SER A 21 13.29 -17.57 10.60
CA SER A 21 14.09 -16.94 9.58
C SER A 21 13.16 -16.81 8.39
N VAL A 22 12.79 -15.58 8.04
CA VAL A 22 12.06 -15.31 6.80
C VAL A 22 13.00 -15.79 5.70
N TYR A 23 12.85 -17.04 5.26
CA TYR A 23 13.65 -17.58 4.18
C TYR A 23 13.23 -16.83 2.91
N ALA A 24 14.22 -16.32 2.17
CA ALA A 24 13.96 -15.58 0.95
C ALA A 24 13.24 -16.47 -0.08
N GLN A 25 12.02 -16.09 -0.44
CA GLN A 25 11.20 -16.71 -1.47
C GLN A 25 11.90 -16.65 -2.85
N PHE A 26 12.12 -17.79 -3.51
CA PHE A 26 12.89 -17.86 -4.76
C PHE A 26 12.28 -18.85 -5.77
N THR A 27 11.17 -18.44 -6.40
CA THR A 27 10.63 -19.10 -7.61
C THR A 27 10.61 -18.16 -8.81
N ILE A 28 11.06 -18.64 -9.97
CA ILE A 28 11.08 -17.92 -11.25
C ILE A 28 10.40 -18.79 -12.32
N ARG A 29 9.44 -18.18 -13.05
CA ARG A 29 8.69 -18.79 -14.15
C ARG A 29 8.77 -17.91 -15.38
N GLU A 30 9.60 -18.32 -16.34
CA GLU A 30 9.75 -17.65 -17.62
C GLU A 30 9.56 -18.67 -18.75
N ASP A 31 8.47 -18.53 -19.50
CA ASP A 31 8.13 -19.50 -20.53
C ASP A 31 8.78 -19.19 -21.89
N PHE A 32 9.28 -17.97 -22.08
CA PHE A 32 9.84 -17.45 -23.33
C PHE A 32 8.87 -17.50 -24.52
N LYS A 33 7.56 -17.60 -24.25
CA LYS A 33 6.52 -17.67 -25.28
C LYS A 33 6.15 -16.30 -25.82
N GLY A 34 6.20 -15.28 -24.96
CA GLY A 34 5.86 -13.89 -25.30
C GLY A 34 6.92 -13.19 -26.16
N ASN A 35 6.64 -11.93 -26.50
CA ASN A 35 7.59 -11.00 -27.15
C ASN A 35 8.42 -10.21 -26.12
N ASP A 36 7.95 -10.18 -24.88
CA ASP A 36 8.56 -9.47 -23.77
C ASP A 36 9.17 -10.48 -22.78
N ILE A 37 10.15 -9.98 -22.03
CA ILE A 37 10.87 -10.75 -21.03
C ILE A 37 10.49 -10.18 -19.67
N LYS A 38 10.13 -11.03 -18.69
CA LYS A 38 9.85 -10.54 -17.34
C LYS A 38 11.12 -9.92 -16.73
N GLY A 39 10.99 -8.77 -16.07
CA GLY A 39 12.04 -7.78 -15.78
C GLY A 39 13.32 -8.20 -15.03
N ASP A 40 13.49 -9.49 -14.72
CA ASP A 40 14.68 -10.04 -14.08
C ASP A 40 15.61 -10.79 -15.06
N VAL A 41 15.22 -11.05 -16.31
CA VAL A 41 16.07 -11.79 -17.26
C VAL A 41 16.84 -10.83 -18.17
N ILE A 42 18.15 -11.01 -18.25
CA ILE A 42 19.05 -10.23 -19.11
C ILE A 42 19.50 -11.09 -20.28
N LEU A 43 19.30 -10.61 -21.50
CA LEU A 43 19.82 -11.24 -22.72
C LEU A 43 21.08 -10.54 -23.24
N GLY A 44 21.95 -11.29 -23.90
CA GLY A 44 23.10 -10.71 -24.59
C GLY A 44 23.90 -11.73 -25.42
N GLY A 45 25.11 -11.35 -25.84
CA GLY A 45 26.00 -12.20 -26.63
C GLY A 45 26.88 -11.41 -27.61
N PRO A 46 28.11 -11.02 -27.24
CA PRO A 46 29.04 -10.39 -28.18
C PRO A 46 29.80 -11.46 -28.98
N GLY A 47 29.59 -11.54 -30.31
CA GLY A 47 30.40 -12.39 -31.21
C GLY A 47 29.84 -12.48 -32.64
N GLY A 48 30.71 -12.32 -33.64
CA GLY A 48 30.42 -12.50 -35.08
C GLY A 48 29.35 -11.57 -35.67
N ALA A 49 29.08 -11.64 -36.98
CA ALA A 49 28.11 -10.75 -37.64
C ALA A 49 26.65 -11.05 -37.22
N GLY A 50 26.26 -10.53 -36.04
CA GLY A 50 24.89 -10.15 -35.69
C GLY A 50 24.19 -10.89 -34.54
N GLY A 51 24.86 -11.74 -33.76
CA GLY A 51 24.17 -12.76 -32.96
C GLY A 51 23.83 -12.45 -31.49
N ILE A 52 22.89 -11.52 -31.21
CA ILE A 52 22.33 -11.35 -29.84
C ILE A 52 21.20 -12.38 -29.61
N ALA A 53 21.13 -12.98 -28.42
CA ALA A 53 20.02 -13.84 -28.04
C ALA A 53 18.67 -13.08 -28.14
N TYR A 54 17.61 -13.73 -28.64
CA TYR A 54 16.34 -13.05 -28.89
C TYR A 54 15.14 -13.98 -28.78
N LEU A 55 13.96 -13.40 -28.52
CA LEU A 55 12.68 -14.10 -28.56
C LEU A 55 12.15 -14.22 -29.99
N THR A 56 11.72 -15.43 -30.36
CA THR A 56 11.19 -15.75 -31.70
C THR A 56 9.70 -15.49 -31.87
N SER A 57 9.01 -15.15 -30.78
CA SER A 57 7.58 -14.82 -30.77
C SER A 57 7.30 -13.64 -31.69
N GLY A 58 6.17 -13.69 -32.41
CA GLY A 58 5.77 -12.71 -33.43
C GLY A 58 6.69 -12.63 -34.67
N LYS A 59 7.83 -13.31 -34.68
CA LYS A 59 8.81 -13.34 -35.78
C LYS A 59 8.73 -14.69 -36.50
N GLU A 60 9.53 -15.65 -36.08
CA GLU A 60 9.47 -17.02 -36.59
C GLU A 60 8.22 -17.74 -36.09
N ASP A 61 7.80 -17.45 -34.87
CA ASP A 61 6.65 -18.08 -34.21
C ASP A 61 5.43 -17.16 -34.13
N PRO A 62 4.22 -17.73 -34.04
CA PRO A 62 3.05 -16.96 -33.61
C PRO A 62 3.35 -16.18 -32.33
N ILE A 63 2.80 -14.97 -32.21
CA ILE A 63 2.82 -14.18 -30.97
C ILE A 63 2.35 -15.08 -29.82
N ASN A 64 3.01 -14.97 -28.66
CA ASN A 64 2.79 -15.81 -27.48
C ASN A 64 3.02 -17.31 -27.71
N ASN A 65 3.73 -17.69 -28.79
CA ASN A 65 4.15 -19.07 -29.03
C ASN A 65 5.65 -19.20 -29.37
N GLY A 66 6.48 -18.25 -28.96
CA GLY A 66 7.92 -18.23 -29.23
C GLY A 66 8.81 -19.09 -28.31
N TRP A 67 10.11 -19.03 -28.59
CA TRP A 67 11.23 -19.61 -27.86
C TRP A 67 12.30 -18.53 -27.63
N LEU A 68 13.14 -18.70 -26.62
CA LEU A 68 14.39 -17.95 -26.52
C LEU A 68 15.43 -18.60 -27.44
N ARG A 69 15.89 -17.89 -28.45
CA ARG A 69 16.99 -18.32 -29.33
C ARG A 69 18.31 -17.74 -28.87
N LEU A 70 19.21 -18.60 -28.39
CA LEU A 70 20.53 -18.25 -27.88
C LEU A 70 21.56 -18.09 -29.02
N THR A 71 21.56 -18.98 -30.01
CA THR A 71 22.34 -18.78 -31.24
C THR A 71 21.55 -19.11 -32.49
N LYS A 72 22.03 -18.58 -33.62
CA LYS A 72 21.58 -18.89 -34.97
C LYS A 72 22.56 -19.88 -35.60
N HIS A 73 22.21 -20.35 -36.79
CA HIS A 73 23.09 -21.13 -37.65
C HIS A 73 24.18 -20.25 -38.30
N ILE A 74 25.05 -19.68 -37.45
CA ILE A 74 26.16 -18.77 -37.80
C ILE A 74 27.38 -19.23 -37.00
N ARG A 75 28.58 -19.18 -37.60
CA ARG A 75 29.86 -19.51 -36.94
C ARG A 75 30.23 -18.48 -35.86
N ASP A 76 31.03 -18.94 -34.89
CA ASP A 76 31.67 -18.11 -33.86
C ASP A 76 30.72 -17.17 -33.08
N GLN A 77 29.48 -17.62 -32.86
CA GLN A 77 28.47 -16.91 -32.08
C GLN A 77 28.49 -17.39 -30.64
N ARG A 78 28.14 -16.50 -29.71
CA ARG A 78 27.65 -16.89 -28.39
C ARG A 78 26.49 -15.99 -27.97
N GLY A 79 25.48 -16.58 -27.38
CA GLY A 79 24.36 -15.86 -26.78
C GLY A 79 24.15 -16.32 -25.35
N PHE A 80 23.58 -15.45 -24.52
CA PHE A 80 23.25 -15.78 -23.14
C PHE A 80 21.92 -15.19 -22.71
N ALA A 81 21.34 -15.81 -21.68
CA ALA A 81 20.29 -15.27 -20.86
C ALA A 81 20.61 -15.56 -19.40
N TYR A 82 20.52 -14.59 -18.50
CA TYR A 82 20.67 -14.87 -17.06
C TYR A 82 19.60 -14.17 -16.22
N LEU A 83 19.31 -14.75 -15.07
CA LEU A 83 18.37 -14.21 -14.09
C LEU A 83 19.14 -13.26 -13.17
N ASN A 84 18.84 -11.97 -13.23
CA ASN A 84 19.41 -10.92 -12.38
C ASN A 84 18.82 -10.91 -10.97
N LYS A 85 18.43 -12.09 -10.47
CA LYS A 85 17.90 -12.33 -9.12
C LYS A 85 18.82 -13.28 -8.37
N THR A 86 19.32 -12.84 -7.22
CA THR A 86 20.20 -13.66 -6.37
C THR A 86 19.40 -14.64 -5.52
N PHE A 87 19.99 -15.81 -5.25
CA PHE A 87 19.51 -16.72 -4.21
C PHE A 87 20.62 -17.07 -3.21
N PRO A 88 20.28 -17.29 -1.93
CA PRO A 88 21.20 -17.81 -0.93
C PRO A 88 21.70 -19.21 -1.31
N SER A 89 23.02 -19.39 -1.34
CA SER A 89 23.61 -20.67 -1.77
C SER A 89 23.33 -21.83 -0.81
N ASN A 90 22.89 -21.55 0.41
CA ASN A 90 22.51 -22.58 1.38
C ASN A 90 21.16 -23.26 1.09
N LEU A 91 20.36 -22.75 0.14
CA LEU A 91 19.07 -23.34 -0.25
C LEU A 91 19.20 -24.35 -1.40
N GLY A 92 20.12 -24.10 -2.34
CA GLY A 92 20.19 -24.84 -3.60
C GLY A 92 19.08 -24.43 -4.58
N ILE A 93 19.01 -25.10 -5.73
CA ILE A 93 17.99 -24.87 -6.76
C ILE A 93 17.50 -26.19 -7.38
N TYR A 94 16.23 -26.20 -7.72
CA TYR A 94 15.64 -27.06 -8.74
C TYR A 94 15.38 -26.21 -9.99
N LEU A 95 15.73 -26.72 -11.15
CA LEU A 95 15.49 -26.06 -12.43
C LEU A 95 14.97 -27.05 -13.45
N GLU A 96 14.02 -26.61 -14.27
CA GLU A 96 13.62 -27.33 -15.49
C GLU A 96 13.43 -26.37 -16.67
N PHE A 97 13.72 -26.87 -17.87
CA PHE A 97 13.42 -26.19 -19.13
C PHE A 97 13.35 -27.19 -20.28
N GLU A 98 12.70 -26.81 -21.36
CA GLU A 98 12.71 -27.53 -22.62
C GLU A 98 13.70 -26.86 -23.58
N TYR A 99 14.38 -27.65 -24.42
CA TYR A 99 15.28 -27.13 -25.42
C TYR A 99 15.15 -27.85 -26.76
N LYS A 100 15.52 -27.13 -27.83
CA LYS A 100 15.67 -27.68 -29.17
C LYS A 100 16.95 -27.16 -29.78
N THR A 101 17.75 -28.08 -30.32
CA THR A 101 18.98 -27.75 -31.02
C THR A 101 19.04 -28.47 -32.35
N TRP A 102 19.31 -27.71 -33.42
CA TRP A 102 19.33 -28.28 -34.76
C TRP A 102 20.21 -27.53 -35.75
N SER A 103 20.60 -28.23 -36.82
CA SER A 103 21.37 -27.68 -37.93
C SER A 103 20.84 -28.13 -39.30
N THR A 104 21.15 -27.34 -40.33
CA THR A 104 20.59 -27.50 -41.69
C THR A 104 21.44 -28.36 -42.63
N GLU A 105 22.73 -28.56 -42.36
CA GLU A 105 23.68 -29.19 -43.30
C GLU A 105 24.09 -30.63 -42.94
N GLN A 106 24.40 -31.40 -43.97
CA GLN A 106 25.10 -32.70 -43.93
C GLN A 106 26.24 -32.62 -44.95
N GLU A 107 27.43 -32.16 -44.57
CA GLU A 107 28.60 -32.21 -45.47
C GLU A 107 29.26 -33.61 -45.41
N GLY A 108 29.39 -34.27 -46.57
CA GLY A 108 30.28 -35.43 -46.76
C GLY A 108 30.04 -36.65 -45.85
N GLY A 109 28.88 -36.78 -45.22
CA GLY A 109 28.55 -37.92 -44.35
C GLY A 109 29.08 -37.85 -42.91
N LYS A 110 29.65 -36.72 -42.47
CA LYS A 110 30.08 -36.48 -41.07
C LYS A 110 29.15 -35.50 -40.34
N HIS A 111 29.03 -35.64 -39.01
CA HIS A 111 28.16 -34.81 -38.17
C HIS A 111 28.85 -33.48 -37.80
N PHE A 112 28.20 -32.35 -38.09
CA PHE A 112 28.75 -31.00 -37.90
C PHE A 112 27.75 -30.08 -37.15
N VAL A 113 27.31 -30.51 -35.97
CA VAL A 113 26.43 -29.71 -35.09
C VAL A 113 27.24 -29.33 -33.86
N ALA A 114 27.34 -28.02 -33.58
CA ALA A 114 28.19 -27.51 -32.49
C ALA A 114 27.77 -26.10 -32.03
N ASP A 115 28.22 -25.65 -30.86
CA ASP A 115 28.96 -26.45 -29.85
C ASP A 115 28.02 -26.92 -28.73
N GLY A 116 26.99 -26.15 -28.36
CA GLY A 116 25.98 -26.62 -27.41
C GLY A 116 25.44 -25.56 -26.46
N ILE A 117 24.77 -26.01 -25.41
CA ILE A 117 24.14 -25.19 -24.35
C ILE A 117 24.90 -25.38 -23.04
N CYS A 118 25.15 -24.29 -22.30
CA CYS A 118 25.67 -24.34 -20.93
C CYS A 118 24.70 -23.71 -19.95
N ILE A 119 24.40 -24.42 -18.86
CA ILE A 119 23.73 -23.87 -17.67
C ILE A 119 24.83 -23.47 -16.69
N PHE A 120 24.83 -22.24 -16.19
CA PHE A 120 25.89 -21.77 -15.30
C PHE A 120 25.35 -21.08 -14.05
N LEU A 121 26.08 -21.27 -12.95
CA LEU A 121 25.94 -20.52 -11.69
C LEU A 121 27.12 -19.57 -11.55
N PHE A 122 26.87 -18.36 -11.07
CA PHE A 122 27.93 -17.35 -10.84
C PHE A 122 27.66 -16.52 -9.59
N ASP A 123 28.70 -15.89 -9.06
CA ASP A 123 28.65 -15.04 -7.86
C ASP A 123 27.61 -13.92 -8.01
N GLY A 124 26.67 -13.84 -7.06
CA GLY A 124 25.53 -12.93 -7.10
C GLY A 124 25.90 -11.44 -7.13
N LYS A 125 27.14 -11.08 -6.77
CA LYS A 125 27.61 -9.69 -6.85
C LYS A 125 27.77 -9.16 -8.28
N TYR A 126 27.87 -10.05 -9.28
CA TYR A 126 27.98 -9.61 -10.67
C TYR A 126 26.61 -9.26 -11.26
N GLY A 127 26.54 -8.20 -12.05
CA GLY A 127 25.28 -7.70 -12.60
C GLY A 127 25.46 -6.90 -13.89
N PRO A 128 24.38 -6.32 -14.42
CA PRO A 128 24.41 -5.59 -15.69
C PRO A 128 25.13 -4.23 -15.58
N GLU A 129 25.32 -3.72 -14.36
CA GLU A 129 25.91 -2.40 -14.11
C GLU A 129 27.41 -2.35 -14.46
N GLU A 130 27.86 -1.19 -14.97
CA GLU A 130 29.28 -0.93 -15.22
C GLU A 130 30.08 -0.89 -13.92
N GLY A 131 31.27 -1.49 -13.90
CA GLY A 131 32.15 -1.50 -12.74
C GLY A 131 32.96 -2.78 -12.58
N PRO A 132 33.64 -2.96 -11.43
CA PRO A 132 34.50 -4.12 -11.18
C PRO A 132 33.73 -5.45 -11.07
N PHE A 133 32.39 -5.40 -10.92
CA PHE A 133 31.51 -6.56 -10.86
C PHE A 133 30.52 -6.61 -12.03
N LYS A 134 30.90 -6.08 -13.19
CA LYS A 134 30.10 -6.24 -14.41
C LYS A 134 30.05 -7.70 -14.85
N PHE A 135 28.85 -8.18 -15.19
CA PHE A 135 28.65 -9.49 -15.78
C PHE A 135 29.39 -9.58 -17.12
N GLN A 136 30.13 -10.66 -17.32
CA GLN A 136 30.85 -10.92 -18.55
C GLN A 136 30.77 -12.40 -18.90
N ILE A 137 30.18 -12.71 -20.06
CA ILE A 137 30.10 -14.08 -20.57
C ILE A 137 31.49 -14.59 -20.99
N GLY A 138 31.68 -15.91 -20.91
CA GLY A 138 32.89 -16.59 -21.39
C GLY A 138 32.98 -16.72 -22.91
N ALA A 139 34.01 -17.42 -23.37
CA ALA A 139 34.37 -17.54 -24.78
C ALA A 139 33.37 -18.37 -25.61
N HIS A 140 33.36 -18.14 -26.92
CA HIS A 140 32.61 -18.94 -27.90
C HIS A 140 33.33 -20.27 -28.22
N GLY A 141 32.81 -21.05 -29.17
CA GLY A 141 33.30 -22.39 -29.46
C GLY A 141 33.03 -23.40 -28.32
N GLY A 142 33.98 -24.33 -28.15
CA GLY A 142 33.98 -25.34 -27.09
C GLY A 142 34.13 -24.85 -25.65
N SER A 143 34.08 -23.53 -25.44
CA SER A 143 33.97 -22.93 -24.10
C SER A 143 32.53 -22.71 -23.64
N LEU A 144 31.56 -22.83 -24.57
CA LEU A 144 30.11 -22.73 -24.36
C LEU A 144 29.64 -21.45 -23.65
N GLY A 145 30.42 -20.37 -23.70
CA GLY A 145 30.13 -19.14 -22.94
C GLY A 145 30.44 -19.23 -21.44
N TYR A 146 31.00 -20.33 -20.94
CA TYR A 146 31.36 -20.50 -19.54
C TYR A 146 32.87 -20.42 -19.31
N ALA A 147 33.64 -21.21 -20.06
CA ALA A 147 35.09 -21.27 -19.94
C ALA A 147 35.78 -20.22 -20.83
N GLN A 148 37.11 -20.19 -20.75
CA GLN A 148 37.96 -19.33 -21.55
C GLN A 148 38.49 -20.06 -22.81
N LYS A 149 38.87 -19.28 -23.82
CA LYS A 149 39.51 -19.75 -25.05
C LYS A 149 40.77 -18.93 -25.32
N TYR A 150 41.94 -19.50 -25.02
CA TYR A 150 43.24 -18.83 -25.11
C TYR A 150 43.26 -17.48 -24.36
N GLN A 151 43.26 -16.36 -25.08
CA GLN A 151 43.26 -15.00 -24.52
C GLN A 151 41.84 -14.46 -24.26
N GLU A 152 40.81 -15.10 -24.81
CA GLU A 152 39.41 -14.74 -24.54
C GLU A 152 39.01 -15.31 -23.17
N THR A 153 38.71 -14.41 -22.24
CA THR A 153 38.38 -14.72 -20.83
C THR A 153 37.07 -15.52 -20.71
N GLY A 154 36.98 -16.34 -19.66
CA GLY A 154 35.75 -17.06 -19.29
C GLY A 154 34.76 -16.21 -18.48
N LEU A 155 33.68 -16.86 -18.02
CA LEU A 155 32.58 -16.23 -17.29
C LEU A 155 33.04 -15.58 -15.98
N ALA A 156 32.85 -14.26 -15.87
CA ALA A 156 33.18 -13.54 -14.64
C ALA A 156 32.35 -14.05 -13.45
N GLY A 157 33.03 -14.41 -12.35
CA GLY A 157 32.38 -14.94 -11.15
C GLY A 157 31.81 -16.36 -11.31
N GLY A 158 32.11 -17.08 -12.40
CA GLY A 158 31.59 -18.43 -12.64
C GLY A 158 31.93 -19.42 -11.51
N TYR A 159 30.91 -20.11 -11.02
CA TYR A 159 31.00 -21.12 -9.97
C TYR A 159 30.94 -22.54 -10.54
N ILE A 160 29.87 -22.83 -11.28
CA ILE A 160 29.62 -24.13 -11.92
C ILE A 160 29.09 -23.89 -13.33
N GLY A 161 29.60 -24.63 -14.31
CA GLY A 161 29.11 -24.66 -15.68
C GLY A 161 28.80 -26.10 -16.10
N ILE A 162 27.57 -26.34 -16.55
CA ILE A 162 27.05 -27.65 -16.96
C ILE A 162 26.77 -27.56 -18.46
N GLY A 163 27.67 -28.12 -19.27
CA GLY A 163 27.58 -28.11 -20.72
C GLY A 163 26.87 -29.34 -21.26
N LEU A 164 25.80 -29.12 -22.01
CA LEU A 164 25.23 -30.05 -22.98
C LEU A 164 25.94 -29.81 -24.31
N ASP A 165 27.03 -30.53 -24.52
CA ASP A 165 27.99 -30.27 -25.59
C ASP A 165 27.79 -31.28 -26.73
N GLU A 166 27.35 -30.76 -27.86
CA GLU A 166 26.98 -31.53 -29.05
C GLU A 166 28.19 -31.98 -29.85
N TYR A 167 29.30 -31.26 -29.73
CA TYR A 167 30.53 -31.59 -30.41
C TYR A 167 31.47 -32.40 -29.50
N GLY A 168 31.50 -32.09 -28.21
CA GLY A 168 32.22 -32.84 -27.16
C GLY A 168 33.52 -32.19 -26.68
N ASN A 169 33.89 -31.04 -27.22
CA ASN A 169 35.15 -30.36 -26.94
C ASN A 169 35.15 -29.60 -25.59
N PHE A 170 34.02 -29.33 -24.94
CA PHE A 170 33.90 -28.73 -23.59
C PHE A 170 34.54 -29.62 -22.51
N ALA A 171 34.61 -30.94 -22.73
CA ALA A 171 35.28 -31.90 -21.84
C ALA A 171 36.81 -31.86 -21.88
N TYR A 172 37.42 -31.15 -22.83
CA TYR A 172 38.87 -31.19 -23.08
C TYR A 172 39.63 -30.09 -22.34
N GLY A 173 40.86 -30.38 -21.91
CA GLY A 173 41.78 -29.44 -21.25
C GLY A 173 42.53 -28.52 -22.21
N GLU A 174 41.95 -28.28 -23.38
CA GLU A 174 42.57 -27.55 -24.48
C GLU A 174 42.07 -26.10 -24.49
N GLU A 175 42.66 -25.24 -25.33
CA GLU A 175 42.35 -23.80 -25.37
C GLU A 175 42.57 -23.09 -24.02
N GLY A 176 43.44 -23.65 -23.17
CA GLY A 176 43.83 -23.08 -21.86
C GLY A 176 43.00 -23.58 -20.67
N ARG A 177 41.98 -24.42 -20.88
CA ARG A 177 41.12 -24.98 -19.80
C ARG A 177 41.91 -25.92 -18.88
N ASP A 178 41.49 -26.03 -17.61
CA ASP A 178 42.19 -26.85 -16.61
C ASP A 178 41.56 -28.26 -16.53
N GLY A 179 42.39 -29.28 -16.79
CA GLY A 179 42.00 -30.69 -16.73
C GLY A 179 40.97 -31.14 -17.78
N GLY A 180 40.66 -32.43 -17.76
CA GLY A 180 39.79 -33.09 -18.72
C GLY A 180 40.56 -33.96 -19.72
N LYS A 181 39.95 -34.26 -20.87
CA LYS A 181 40.56 -35.06 -21.94
C LYS A 181 41.59 -34.26 -22.74
N THR A 182 42.48 -34.96 -23.44
CA THR A 182 43.41 -34.38 -24.41
C THR A 182 43.14 -34.94 -25.80
N TYR A 183 43.39 -34.16 -26.85
CA TYR A 183 43.26 -34.64 -28.24
C TYR A 183 44.23 -35.78 -28.57
N LYS A 184 45.33 -35.90 -27.81
CA LYS A 184 46.32 -36.96 -27.98
C LYS A 184 45.76 -38.32 -27.54
N ASP A 185 44.98 -38.33 -26.46
CA ASP A 185 44.47 -39.57 -25.88
C ASP A 185 43.08 -39.94 -26.43
N ASN A 186 42.31 -38.96 -26.89
CA ASN A 186 40.99 -39.15 -27.51
C ASN A 186 40.84 -38.18 -28.70
N PRO A 187 41.19 -38.61 -29.93
CA PRO A 187 41.07 -37.76 -31.11
C PRO A 187 39.62 -37.55 -31.55
N ASP A 188 38.73 -38.50 -31.22
CA ASP A 188 37.32 -38.42 -31.55
C ASP A 188 36.56 -37.59 -30.49
N LEU A 189 36.05 -36.44 -30.90
CA LEU A 189 35.17 -35.62 -30.10
C LEU A 189 33.76 -36.25 -30.08
N ILE A 190 33.29 -36.58 -28.87
CA ILE A 190 32.03 -37.30 -28.66
C ILE A 190 31.07 -36.38 -27.88
N PRO A 191 29.81 -36.23 -28.33
CA PRO A 191 28.80 -35.47 -27.60
C PRO A 191 28.76 -35.86 -26.12
N SER A 192 28.72 -34.88 -25.24
CA SER A 192 28.85 -35.16 -23.81
C SER A 192 28.13 -34.15 -22.93
N VAL A 193 27.78 -34.61 -21.73
CA VAL A 193 27.42 -33.72 -20.63
C VAL A 193 28.64 -33.54 -19.75
N THR A 194 29.13 -32.32 -19.64
CA THR A 194 30.34 -32.00 -18.85
C THR A 194 30.04 -30.95 -17.79
N ILE A 195 30.61 -31.13 -16.60
CA ILE A 195 30.56 -30.15 -15.52
C ILE A 195 31.97 -29.60 -15.29
N ARG A 196 32.07 -28.26 -15.25
CA ARG A 196 33.27 -27.50 -14.86
C ARG A 196 33.00 -26.62 -13.65
N GLY A 197 33.98 -26.51 -12.76
CA GLY A 197 33.95 -25.69 -11.55
C GLY A 197 34.53 -24.29 -11.77
N ILE A 198 35.08 -23.72 -10.70
CA ILE A 198 35.71 -22.39 -10.71
C ILE A 198 37.03 -22.39 -11.49
N HIS A 199 37.53 -21.19 -11.80
CA HIS A 199 38.88 -20.96 -12.32
C HIS A 199 39.96 -21.38 -11.29
N GLY A 200 40.97 -22.13 -11.73
CA GLY A 200 41.95 -22.82 -10.89
C GLY A 200 42.98 -21.98 -10.11
N ASP A 201 42.83 -20.65 -10.01
CA ASP A 201 43.67 -19.81 -9.13
C ASP A 201 42.87 -18.72 -8.38
N PRO A 202 42.55 -18.93 -7.09
CA PRO A 202 41.91 -17.94 -6.23
C PRO A 202 42.80 -16.75 -5.81
N LYS A 203 44.13 -16.82 -5.95
CA LYS A 203 45.06 -15.82 -5.39
C LYS A 203 45.21 -14.53 -6.22
N HIS A 204 44.66 -14.49 -7.43
CA HIS A 204 44.76 -13.34 -8.33
C HIS A 204 43.47 -12.52 -8.48
N TRP A 205 42.38 -12.88 -7.79
CA TRP A 205 41.24 -11.98 -7.61
C TRP A 205 41.56 -10.94 -6.52
N ARG A 206 42.46 -9.99 -6.83
CA ARG A 206 42.66 -8.82 -5.95
C ARG A 206 41.38 -7.97 -5.97
N LYS A 207 40.79 -7.80 -4.78
CA LYS A 207 39.62 -6.95 -4.53
C LYS A 207 39.86 -5.55 -5.15
N GLY A 208 39.08 -5.20 -6.18
CA GLY A 208 39.06 -3.84 -6.74
C GLY A 208 39.96 -3.53 -7.95
N THR A 209 40.48 -4.52 -8.70
CA THR A 209 41.22 -4.25 -9.97
C THR A 209 40.67 -5.06 -11.14
N PRO A 210 40.53 -4.47 -12.35
CA PRO A 210 40.05 -5.18 -13.54
C PRO A 210 41.01 -6.30 -13.98
N PRO A 211 40.51 -7.38 -14.61
CA PRO A 211 41.35 -8.49 -15.06
C PRO A 211 42.36 -8.02 -16.10
N LYS A 212 43.66 -8.20 -15.83
CA LYS A 212 44.73 -8.01 -16.84
C LYS A 212 44.74 -9.19 -17.82
N PRO A 213 45.04 -8.96 -19.12
CA PRO A 213 45.25 -10.06 -20.07
C PRO A 213 46.41 -10.94 -19.58
N LEU A 214 46.17 -12.26 -19.58
CA LEU A 214 47.07 -13.25 -18.98
C LEU A 214 48.25 -13.58 -19.92
N PRO A 215 49.49 -13.77 -19.39
CA PRO A 215 50.64 -14.21 -20.18
C PRO A 215 50.46 -15.64 -20.75
N PRO A 216 51.16 -16.01 -21.85
CA PRO A 216 50.97 -17.27 -22.59
C PRO A 216 51.22 -18.60 -21.85
N ASN A 217 51.75 -18.57 -20.63
CA ASN A 217 52.38 -19.70 -19.94
C ASN A 217 51.63 -20.21 -18.70
N TRP A 218 50.38 -19.77 -18.47
CA TRP A 218 49.59 -20.13 -17.29
C TRP A 218 48.60 -21.28 -17.58
N LYS A 219 48.75 -22.40 -16.84
CA LYS A 219 48.04 -23.69 -17.05
C LYS A 219 46.82 -23.95 -16.14
N LYS A 220 46.13 -22.94 -15.59
CA LYS A 220 45.01 -23.20 -14.65
C LYS A 220 43.75 -22.39 -14.96
N GLY A 221 43.05 -22.81 -16.02
CA GLY A 221 41.73 -22.37 -16.43
C GLY A 221 40.54 -22.85 -15.58
N TRP A 222 39.33 -22.81 -16.16
CA TRP A 222 38.11 -23.37 -15.52
C TRP A 222 38.22 -24.90 -15.39
N ARG A 223 38.17 -25.38 -14.14
CA ARG A 223 38.52 -26.76 -13.78
C ARG A 223 37.48 -27.78 -14.21
N PHE A 224 37.92 -28.84 -14.88
CA PHE A 224 37.11 -30.03 -15.17
C PHE A 224 36.71 -30.76 -13.88
N LEU A 225 35.43 -31.13 -13.75
CA LEU A 225 34.94 -31.95 -12.63
C LEU A 225 34.55 -33.35 -13.10
N GLN A 226 33.59 -33.45 -14.02
CA GLN A 226 33.10 -34.74 -14.51
C GLN A 226 32.51 -34.60 -15.90
N SER A 227 32.52 -35.68 -16.68
CA SER A 227 31.85 -35.75 -17.96
C SER A 227 31.23 -37.11 -18.20
N LYS A 228 30.09 -37.16 -18.89
CA LYS A 228 29.50 -38.37 -19.44
C LYS A 228 29.39 -38.24 -20.96
N GLU A 229 30.05 -39.13 -21.67
CA GLU A 229 29.85 -39.28 -23.12
C GLU A 229 28.48 -39.88 -23.41
N LEU A 230 27.83 -39.40 -24.46
CA LEU A 230 26.59 -39.96 -24.96
C LEU A 230 26.89 -40.75 -26.24
N LYS A 231 26.53 -42.05 -26.24
CA LYS A 231 26.79 -42.98 -27.35
C LYS A 231 25.47 -43.56 -27.86
N GLY A 232 25.38 -43.86 -29.15
CA GLY A 232 24.20 -44.48 -29.75
C GLY A 232 23.08 -43.48 -30.08
N SER A 233 21.83 -43.80 -29.72
CA SER A 233 20.63 -42.99 -30.05
C SER A 233 20.47 -41.72 -29.21
N ASP A 234 21.28 -41.54 -28.18
CA ASP A 234 21.22 -40.43 -27.22
C ASP A 234 21.83 -39.16 -27.82
N LYS A 235 21.02 -38.42 -28.59
CA LYS A 235 21.45 -37.19 -29.28
C LYS A 235 21.16 -35.93 -28.46
N ILE A 236 22.13 -35.02 -28.32
CA ILE A 236 21.90 -33.66 -27.77
C ILE A 236 21.27 -32.74 -28.82
N ALA A 237 21.52 -32.99 -30.11
CA ALA A 237 20.96 -32.21 -31.22
C ALA A 237 20.49 -33.07 -32.39
N ILE A 238 19.70 -32.49 -33.29
CA ILE A 238 19.27 -33.12 -34.54
C ILE A 238 19.80 -32.38 -35.77
N TYR A 239 20.22 -33.12 -36.81
CA TYR A 239 20.76 -32.56 -38.05
C TYR A 239 19.82 -32.78 -39.24
N GLY A 240 20.11 -32.08 -40.36
CA GLY A 240 19.32 -32.15 -41.59
C GLY A 240 17.92 -31.55 -41.45
N GLN A 241 17.71 -30.65 -40.48
CA GLN A 241 16.44 -29.97 -40.27
C GLN A 241 16.55 -28.52 -40.72
N LYS A 242 15.67 -28.10 -41.63
CA LYS A 242 15.60 -26.69 -42.07
C LYS A 242 14.93 -25.80 -41.03
N ASN A 243 13.87 -26.32 -40.40
CA ASN A 243 13.07 -25.62 -39.41
C ASN A 243 13.23 -26.28 -38.04
N ARG A 244 12.77 -25.61 -36.97
CA ARG A 244 12.67 -26.19 -35.63
C ARG A 244 11.97 -27.56 -35.71
N PRO A 245 12.54 -28.62 -35.12
CA PRO A 245 11.93 -29.95 -35.16
C PRO A 245 10.65 -30.00 -34.32
N GLU A 246 9.68 -30.81 -34.77
CA GLU A 246 8.50 -31.19 -33.98
C GLU A 246 8.90 -32.10 -32.80
N ASP A 247 8.11 -32.09 -31.73
CA ASP A 247 8.39 -32.88 -30.51
C ASP A 247 8.47 -34.39 -30.78
N SER A 248 7.70 -34.87 -31.76
CA SER A 248 7.71 -36.28 -32.20
C SER A 248 9.02 -36.70 -32.88
N LYS A 249 9.81 -35.74 -33.38
CA LYS A 249 11.13 -35.98 -33.98
C LYS A 249 12.26 -35.71 -33.00
N PHE A 250 12.15 -34.62 -32.24
CA PHE A 250 13.17 -34.22 -31.28
C PHE A 250 12.55 -33.36 -30.17
N TYR A 251 12.52 -33.93 -28.96
CA TYR A 251 12.11 -33.25 -27.74
C TYR A 251 13.16 -33.46 -26.66
N ARG A 252 13.52 -32.39 -25.95
CA ARG A 252 14.40 -32.47 -24.79
C ARG A 252 13.86 -31.57 -23.67
N LYS A 253 13.67 -32.15 -22.50
CA LYS A 253 13.44 -31.42 -21.24
C LYS A 253 14.57 -31.74 -20.28
N VAL A 254 15.17 -30.73 -19.69
CA VAL A 254 16.23 -30.85 -18.68
C VAL A 254 15.61 -30.62 -17.31
N LYS A 255 16.04 -31.42 -16.34
CA LYS A 255 15.78 -31.20 -14.90
C LYS A 255 17.11 -31.22 -14.16
N LEU A 256 17.39 -30.16 -13.42
CA LEU A 256 18.63 -29.96 -12.71
C LEU A 256 18.32 -29.79 -11.22
N TYR A 257 18.94 -30.62 -10.38
CA TYR A 257 18.97 -30.46 -8.95
C TYR A 257 20.37 -30.00 -8.54
N VAL A 258 20.46 -28.88 -7.83
CA VAL A 258 21.68 -28.39 -7.18
C VAL A 258 21.36 -28.29 -5.70
N GLU A 259 21.76 -29.30 -4.94
CA GLU A 259 21.33 -29.47 -3.55
C GLU A 259 22.51 -29.26 -2.60
N PRO A 260 22.36 -28.43 -1.54
CA PRO A 260 23.39 -28.26 -0.52
C PRO A 260 23.63 -29.57 0.24
N THR A 261 24.89 -29.95 0.41
CA THR A 261 25.26 -31.06 1.29
C THR A 261 25.32 -30.58 2.75
N ASN A 262 25.31 -31.51 3.70
CA ASN A 262 25.48 -31.20 5.12
C ASN A 262 26.96 -31.12 5.56
N ASP A 263 27.90 -31.07 4.61
CA ASP A 263 29.34 -31.01 4.89
C ASP A 263 29.78 -29.65 5.47
N ASN A 264 30.96 -29.62 6.10
CA ASN A 264 31.64 -28.39 6.50
C ASN A 264 33.08 -28.35 5.93
N PRO A 265 33.40 -27.46 4.97
CA PRO A 265 32.51 -26.48 4.36
C PRO A 265 31.44 -27.13 3.47
N ARG A 266 30.26 -26.48 3.41
CA ARG A 266 29.11 -26.91 2.60
C ARG A 266 29.47 -26.97 1.12
N LYS A 267 29.03 -28.02 0.43
CA LYS A 267 29.19 -28.26 -1.02
C LYS A 267 27.82 -28.37 -1.70
N TYR A 268 27.80 -28.54 -3.01
CA TYR A 268 26.61 -28.97 -3.74
C TYR A 268 26.73 -30.39 -4.27
N ARG A 269 25.62 -31.12 -4.24
CA ARG A 269 25.36 -32.27 -5.09
C ARG A 269 24.57 -31.81 -6.31
N ILE A 270 25.10 -32.06 -7.50
CA ILE A 270 24.52 -31.68 -8.78
C ILE A 270 24.03 -32.95 -9.46
N ARG A 271 22.74 -33.00 -9.79
CA ARG A 271 22.11 -34.11 -10.53
C ARG A 271 21.36 -33.56 -11.73
N LEU A 272 21.74 -34.02 -12.92
CA LEU A 272 21.10 -33.62 -14.17
C LEU A 272 20.34 -34.82 -14.74
N TYR A 273 19.06 -34.60 -14.99
CA TYR A 273 18.18 -35.52 -15.69
C TYR A 273 17.76 -34.90 -17.01
N TRP A 274 17.43 -35.74 -17.98
CA TRP A 274 16.73 -35.33 -19.18
C TRP A 274 15.51 -36.19 -19.44
N ASN A 275 14.62 -35.68 -20.28
CA ASN A 275 13.50 -36.40 -20.81
C ASN A 275 13.45 -36.20 -22.33
N THR A 276 13.31 -37.29 -23.07
CA THR A 276 13.39 -37.31 -24.53
C THR A 276 12.03 -37.43 -25.22
N HIS A 277 10.94 -37.52 -24.45
CA HIS A 277 9.56 -37.55 -24.96
C HIS A 277 8.60 -36.85 -23.99
N PRO A 278 7.57 -36.10 -24.42
CA PRO A 278 6.69 -35.37 -23.50
C PRO A 278 6.05 -36.22 -22.38
N SER A 279 5.82 -37.51 -22.65
CA SER A 279 5.29 -38.50 -21.68
C SER A 279 6.32 -39.56 -21.24
N GLY A 280 7.60 -39.37 -21.57
CA GLY A 280 8.67 -40.31 -21.25
C GLY A 280 9.10 -40.25 -19.78
N PRO A 281 9.91 -41.21 -19.30
CA PRO A 281 10.54 -41.12 -17.98
C PRO A 281 11.70 -40.12 -17.99
N ASP A 282 12.05 -39.59 -16.81
CA ASP A 282 13.30 -38.85 -16.63
C ASP A 282 14.47 -39.84 -16.54
N ILE A 283 15.56 -39.57 -17.28
CA ILE A 283 16.77 -40.39 -17.32
C ILE A 283 17.92 -39.57 -16.71
N GLU A 284 18.61 -40.14 -15.71
CA GLU A 284 19.77 -39.49 -15.10
C GLU A 284 20.96 -39.45 -16.08
N LEU A 285 21.41 -38.24 -16.39
CA LEU A 285 22.59 -38.02 -17.20
C LEU A 285 23.84 -38.05 -16.31
N ILE A 286 23.95 -37.16 -15.34
CA ILE A 286 25.18 -37.05 -14.53
C ILE A 286 24.85 -36.67 -13.09
N SER A 287 25.64 -37.19 -12.15
CA SER A 287 25.57 -36.90 -10.72
C SER A 287 26.97 -36.68 -10.19
N THR A 288 27.22 -35.51 -9.58
CA THR A 288 28.55 -35.10 -9.07
C THR A 288 28.43 -34.24 -7.82
N GLU A 289 29.50 -34.16 -7.02
CA GLU A 289 29.59 -33.22 -5.91
C GLU A 289 30.67 -32.17 -6.18
N THR A 290 30.37 -30.91 -5.88
CA THR A 290 31.32 -29.81 -6.01
C THR A 290 32.40 -29.92 -4.94
N THR A 291 33.61 -29.47 -5.27
CA THR A 291 34.74 -29.49 -4.33
C THR A 291 35.07 -28.10 -3.77
N ASP A 292 34.56 -27.05 -4.37
CA ASP A 292 34.83 -25.65 -4.00
C ASP A 292 33.88 -25.14 -2.90
N LYS A 293 34.33 -24.10 -2.18
CA LYS A 293 33.52 -23.37 -1.21
C LYS A 293 32.45 -22.56 -1.94
N LEU A 294 31.21 -22.62 -1.46
CA LEU A 294 30.09 -21.84 -1.98
C LEU A 294 30.31 -20.31 -1.80
N PHE A 295 29.96 -19.55 -2.83
CA PHE A 295 29.71 -18.10 -2.68
C PHE A 295 28.47 -17.87 -1.80
N PRO A 296 28.35 -16.75 -1.06
CA PRO A 296 27.18 -16.52 -0.20
C PRO A 296 25.86 -16.43 -0.98
N LEU A 297 25.89 -15.74 -2.12
CA LEU A 297 24.78 -15.56 -3.04
C LEU A 297 25.20 -16.01 -4.45
N LEU A 298 24.28 -16.63 -5.17
CA LEU A 298 24.48 -17.04 -6.56
C LEU A 298 23.36 -16.49 -7.45
N LYS A 299 23.68 -16.38 -8.74
CA LYS A 299 22.72 -16.19 -9.84
C LYS A 299 22.87 -17.34 -10.83
N ILE A 300 21.87 -17.51 -11.69
CA ILE A 300 21.84 -18.55 -12.72
C ILE A 300 21.67 -17.95 -14.11
N GLY A 301 22.31 -18.56 -15.10
CA GLY A 301 22.07 -18.27 -16.50
C GLY A 301 22.32 -19.45 -17.42
N PHE A 302 22.07 -19.16 -18.69
CA PHE A 302 22.19 -20.06 -19.82
C PHE A 302 23.02 -19.38 -20.88
N SER A 303 23.88 -20.14 -21.54
CA SER A 303 24.55 -19.69 -22.74
C SER A 303 24.49 -20.76 -23.80
N SER A 304 24.63 -20.35 -25.04
CA SER A 304 24.92 -21.26 -26.13
C SER A 304 25.98 -20.66 -27.02
N SER A 305 26.67 -21.53 -27.73
CA SER A 305 27.85 -21.16 -28.46
C SER A 305 27.94 -21.95 -29.75
N THR A 306 28.51 -21.31 -30.76
CA THR A 306 28.96 -21.92 -31.99
C THR A 306 30.43 -21.59 -32.20
N GLY A 307 31.08 -22.35 -33.08
CA GLY A 307 32.50 -22.21 -33.42
C GLY A 307 32.68 -22.41 -34.91
N LEU A 308 33.57 -23.34 -35.29
CA LEU A 308 33.74 -23.74 -36.70
C LEU A 308 32.47 -24.36 -37.30
N TYR A 309 31.64 -24.99 -36.45
CA TYR A 309 30.31 -25.48 -36.80
C TYR A 309 29.23 -24.73 -36.02
N TYR A 310 27.99 -24.93 -36.42
CA TYR A 310 26.87 -24.11 -35.98
C TYR A 310 25.59 -24.92 -35.77
N ALA A 311 24.74 -24.39 -34.90
CA ALA A 311 23.39 -24.86 -34.69
C ALA A 311 22.52 -23.71 -34.21
N TYR A 312 21.21 -23.85 -34.44
CA TYR A 312 20.23 -23.10 -33.67
C TYR A 312 20.15 -23.72 -32.27
N HIS A 313 20.22 -22.88 -31.23
CA HIS A 313 20.01 -23.31 -29.86
C HIS A 313 18.87 -22.52 -29.25
N GLU A 314 17.85 -23.24 -28.78
CA GLU A 314 16.65 -22.62 -28.23
C GLU A 314 16.22 -23.25 -26.91
N VAL A 315 15.71 -22.41 -26.02
CA VAL A 315 15.23 -22.77 -24.69
C VAL A 315 13.82 -22.20 -24.48
N ARG A 316 12.98 -22.93 -23.75
CA ARG A 316 11.59 -22.55 -23.42
C ARG A 316 11.16 -23.15 -22.10
N ASN A 317 10.08 -22.61 -21.51
CA ASN A 317 9.44 -23.17 -20.31
C ASN A 317 10.41 -23.29 -19.12
N LEU A 318 11.20 -22.23 -18.88
CA LEU A 318 12.13 -22.17 -17.76
C LEU A 318 11.36 -22.02 -16.44
N TYR A 319 11.66 -22.94 -15.53
CA TYR A 319 11.19 -22.93 -14.15
C TYR A 319 12.38 -23.12 -13.21
N VAL A 320 12.53 -22.23 -12.25
CA VAL A 320 13.58 -22.31 -11.20
C VAL A 320 12.91 -22.12 -9.85
N THR A 321 13.19 -22.97 -8.87
CA THR A 321 12.66 -22.87 -7.50
C THR A 321 13.63 -23.49 -6.50
N THR A 322 13.37 -23.37 -5.20
CA THR A 322 14.10 -24.14 -4.19
C THR A 322 13.75 -25.64 -4.28
N PRO A 323 14.71 -26.55 -4.06
CA PRO A 323 14.43 -27.98 -4.02
C PRO A 323 13.73 -28.36 -2.70
N GLY A 324 12.79 -29.32 -2.76
CA GLY A 324 12.02 -29.80 -1.60
C GLY A 324 10.56 -29.33 -1.61
N GLY A 325 9.82 -29.62 -0.54
CA GLY A 325 8.45 -29.15 -0.35
C GLY A 325 7.39 -29.78 -1.27
N VAL A 326 6.27 -29.09 -1.41
CA VAL A 326 5.27 -29.34 -2.45
C VAL A 326 5.46 -28.26 -3.51
N ARG A 327 5.15 -28.57 -4.77
CA ARG A 327 5.09 -27.55 -5.82
C ARG A 327 3.97 -27.84 -6.78
N VAL A 328 3.47 -26.78 -7.41
CA VAL A 328 2.50 -26.90 -8.50
C VAL A 328 3.05 -26.29 -9.78
N ASN A 329 2.81 -26.96 -10.89
CA ASN A 329 3.10 -26.47 -12.23
C ASN A 329 1.85 -26.58 -13.09
N LYS A 330 1.69 -25.64 -14.02
CA LYS A 330 0.49 -25.55 -14.84
C LYS A 330 0.85 -25.24 -16.28
N LYS A 331 0.27 -25.98 -17.21
CA LYS A 331 0.46 -25.82 -18.66
C LYS A 331 -0.88 -25.81 -19.39
N VAL A 332 -0.90 -25.22 -20.57
CA VAL A 332 -1.99 -25.33 -21.56
C VAL A 332 -1.41 -25.87 -22.86
N ASP A 333 -2.18 -26.70 -23.55
CA ASP A 333 -1.82 -27.26 -24.86
C ASP A 333 -1.71 -26.18 -25.95
N LYS A 334 -2.60 -25.18 -25.92
CA LYS A 334 -2.63 -24.08 -26.88
C LYS A 334 -2.49 -22.73 -26.17
N PRO A 335 -1.38 -22.00 -26.38
CA PRO A 335 -1.24 -20.64 -25.86
C PRO A 335 -2.11 -19.63 -26.63
N ASN A 336 -2.54 -19.97 -27.85
CA ASN A 336 -3.48 -19.20 -28.66
C ASN A 336 -4.59 -20.12 -29.17
N ALA A 337 -5.86 -19.68 -29.08
CA ALA A 337 -7.01 -20.44 -29.57
C ALA A 337 -8.09 -19.52 -30.13
N ALA A 338 -8.83 -19.99 -31.14
CA ALA A 338 -10.05 -19.30 -31.58
C ALA A 338 -11.23 -19.59 -30.63
N PRO A 339 -12.25 -18.71 -30.56
CA PRO A 339 -13.50 -19.02 -29.87
C PRO A 339 -14.10 -20.36 -30.33
N GLY A 340 -14.54 -21.18 -29.37
CA GLY A 340 -15.11 -22.50 -29.58
C GLY A 340 -14.11 -23.65 -29.57
N GLU A 341 -12.81 -23.38 -29.68
CA GLU A 341 -11.79 -24.42 -29.58
C GLU A 341 -11.68 -24.98 -28.15
N GLU A 342 -11.46 -26.29 -28.05
CA GLU A 342 -11.12 -26.93 -26.78
C GLU A 342 -9.67 -26.63 -26.40
N LEU A 343 -9.51 -26.22 -25.14
CA LEU A 343 -8.26 -25.98 -24.44
C LEU A 343 -8.09 -27.05 -23.37
N THR A 344 -6.89 -27.60 -23.27
CA THR A 344 -6.52 -28.60 -22.27
C THR A 344 -5.45 -28.04 -21.35
N TYR A 345 -5.81 -27.83 -20.09
CA TYR A 345 -4.90 -27.42 -19.02
C TYR A 345 -4.43 -28.66 -18.25
N THR A 346 -3.13 -28.75 -18.00
CA THR A 346 -2.52 -29.78 -17.16
C THR A 346 -1.95 -29.13 -15.92
N ILE A 347 -2.41 -29.59 -14.75
CA ILE A 347 -1.93 -29.17 -13.44
C ILE A 347 -1.14 -30.32 -12.85
N GLU A 348 0.16 -30.15 -12.66
CA GLU A 348 1.02 -31.15 -12.02
C GLU A 348 1.35 -30.68 -10.59
N VAL A 349 0.93 -31.45 -9.59
CA VAL A 349 1.31 -31.24 -8.18
C VAL A 349 2.37 -32.27 -7.83
N THR A 350 3.54 -31.82 -7.40
CA THR A 350 4.67 -32.69 -7.04
C THR A 350 4.92 -32.63 -5.54
N ASN A 351 5.08 -33.79 -4.91
CA ASN A 351 5.59 -33.94 -3.56
C ASN A 351 7.08 -34.31 -3.64
N GLU A 352 7.96 -33.37 -3.31
CA GLU A 352 9.40 -33.57 -3.28
C GLU A 352 9.90 -34.03 -1.89
N ILE A 353 9.01 -34.35 -0.95
CA ILE A 353 9.37 -34.81 0.39
C ILE A 353 9.49 -36.34 0.41
N ALA A 354 10.33 -36.88 1.29
CA ALA A 354 10.53 -38.33 1.47
C ALA A 354 9.37 -39.04 2.20
N GLY A 355 8.26 -38.34 2.49
CA GLY A 355 7.06 -38.87 3.15
C GLY A 355 5.81 -38.57 2.34
N ILE A 356 4.72 -39.28 2.66
CA ILE A 356 3.39 -39.05 2.06
C ILE A 356 2.88 -37.67 2.51
N GLN A 357 2.29 -36.93 1.59
CA GLN A 357 1.59 -35.68 1.89
C GLN A 357 0.09 -35.89 1.76
N SER A 358 -0.63 -35.60 2.84
CA SER A 358 -2.08 -35.74 2.93
C SER A 358 -2.76 -34.39 3.12
N ASN A 359 -4.06 -34.31 2.82
CA ASN A 359 -4.88 -33.11 3.03
C ASN A 359 -4.42 -31.86 2.27
N LEU A 360 -3.64 -32.00 1.20
CA LEU A 360 -3.25 -30.86 0.36
C LEU A 360 -4.52 -30.26 -0.28
N LYS A 361 -4.70 -28.96 -0.14
CA LYS A 361 -5.83 -28.21 -0.69
C LYS A 361 -5.39 -27.53 -1.97
N LEU A 362 -6.01 -27.90 -3.09
CA LEU A 362 -5.81 -27.26 -4.38
C LEU A 362 -7.01 -26.41 -4.72
N LYS A 363 -6.77 -25.20 -5.23
CA LYS A 363 -7.79 -24.30 -5.76
C LYS A 363 -7.39 -23.84 -7.15
N ASP A 364 -8.25 -24.09 -8.13
CA ASP A 364 -8.07 -23.68 -9.53
C ASP A 364 -9.11 -22.65 -9.94
N VAL A 365 -8.70 -21.57 -10.60
CA VAL A 365 -9.57 -20.44 -10.91
C VAL A 365 -9.26 -19.84 -12.28
N PHE A 366 -10.26 -19.77 -13.15
CA PHE A 366 -10.18 -19.08 -14.43
C PHE A 366 -10.62 -17.61 -14.29
N ARG A 367 -9.80 -16.70 -14.79
CA ARG A 367 -9.97 -15.25 -14.74
C ARG A 367 -9.76 -14.60 -16.10
N LEU A 368 -10.32 -13.40 -16.27
CA LEU A 368 -10.08 -12.53 -17.41
C LEU A 368 -8.85 -11.64 -17.17
N ARG A 369 -8.49 -10.82 -18.17
CA ARG A 369 -7.31 -9.94 -18.12
C ARG A 369 -7.32 -8.96 -16.94
N ASP A 370 -8.50 -8.46 -16.58
CA ASP A 370 -8.70 -7.51 -15.46
C ASP A 370 -8.74 -8.18 -14.07
N GLY A 371 -8.56 -9.52 -14.01
CA GLY A 371 -8.58 -10.29 -12.76
C GLY A 371 -9.98 -10.74 -12.32
N THR A 372 -11.05 -10.36 -13.03
CA THR A 372 -12.40 -10.84 -12.76
C THR A 372 -12.54 -12.34 -13.05
N LEU A 373 -13.45 -13.02 -12.34
CA LEU A 373 -13.73 -14.44 -12.59
C LEU A 373 -14.38 -14.62 -13.97
N ALA A 374 -13.87 -15.57 -14.75
CA ALA A 374 -14.45 -15.88 -16.06
C ALA A 374 -15.86 -16.48 -15.88
N THR A 375 -16.86 -15.90 -16.55
CA THR A 375 -18.23 -16.42 -16.52
C THR A 375 -18.40 -17.59 -17.50
N ALA A 376 -19.50 -18.33 -17.40
CA ALA A 376 -19.83 -19.42 -18.33
C ALA A 376 -20.02 -18.96 -19.80
N ASP A 377 -20.21 -17.65 -20.01
CA ASP A 377 -20.29 -17.01 -21.33
C ASP A 377 -18.90 -16.61 -21.87
N ASP A 378 -17.89 -16.51 -21.02
CA ASP A 378 -16.51 -16.23 -21.41
C ASP A 378 -15.76 -17.53 -21.66
N PHE A 379 -15.80 -18.43 -20.68
CA PHE A 379 -15.14 -19.74 -20.70
C PHE A 379 -16.05 -20.78 -20.04
N GLU A 380 -16.02 -22.02 -20.51
CA GLU A 380 -16.76 -23.12 -19.89
C GLU A 380 -15.82 -24.31 -19.67
N ILE A 381 -15.63 -24.70 -18.40
CA ILE A 381 -14.99 -25.97 -18.07
C ILE A 381 -15.90 -27.11 -18.52
N THR A 382 -15.42 -27.96 -19.42
CA THR A 382 -16.15 -29.10 -19.98
C THR A 382 -15.82 -30.43 -19.31
N SER A 383 -14.62 -30.58 -18.76
CA SER A 383 -14.26 -31.79 -17.99
C SER A 383 -13.08 -31.54 -17.05
N ILE A 384 -13.07 -32.27 -15.93
CA ILE A 384 -11.94 -32.36 -15.01
C ILE A 384 -11.64 -33.83 -14.77
N ARG A 385 -10.40 -34.26 -14.98
CA ARG A 385 -9.94 -35.63 -14.75
C ARG A 385 -8.71 -35.64 -13.86
N PHE A 386 -8.75 -36.43 -12.80
CA PHE A 386 -7.58 -36.75 -11.97
C PHE A 386 -6.79 -37.92 -12.56
N ASN A 387 -5.47 -37.81 -12.58
CA ASN A 387 -4.52 -38.84 -12.97
C ASN A 387 -3.54 -39.10 -11.83
N ASN A 388 -3.59 -40.31 -11.28
CA ASN A 388 -2.78 -40.75 -10.13
C ASN A 388 -1.35 -41.18 -10.52
N LYS A 389 -0.96 -41.05 -11.80
CA LYS A 389 0.35 -41.45 -12.33
C LYS A 389 0.70 -42.92 -12.05
N ASN A 390 -0.31 -43.81 -12.09
CA ASN A 390 -0.18 -45.24 -11.80
C ASN A 390 0.28 -45.56 -10.36
N ASN A 391 0.05 -44.67 -9.40
CA ASN A 391 0.33 -44.92 -7.99
C ASN A 391 -0.97 -44.86 -7.16
N ASN A 392 -1.36 -45.98 -6.55
CA ASN A 392 -2.62 -46.08 -5.80
C ASN A 392 -2.61 -45.30 -4.47
N GLN A 393 -1.45 -44.89 -3.96
CA GLN A 393 -1.35 -44.01 -2.80
C GLN A 393 -1.65 -42.55 -3.12
N ASN A 394 -1.67 -42.21 -4.42
CA ASN A 394 -2.10 -40.91 -4.90
C ASN A 394 -3.62 -40.89 -5.07
N THR A 395 -4.30 -40.06 -4.30
CA THR A 395 -5.77 -39.93 -4.33
C THR A 395 -6.17 -38.48 -4.36
N ALA A 396 -7.36 -38.20 -4.90
CA ALA A 396 -7.95 -36.87 -4.83
C ALA A 396 -9.47 -36.94 -4.81
N THR A 397 -10.09 -35.97 -4.14
CA THR A 397 -11.51 -35.63 -4.26
C THR A 397 -11.62 -34.19 -4.70
N PHE A 398 -12.57 -33.85 -5.57
CA PHE A 398 -12.70 -32.49 -6.09
C PHE A 398 -14.16 -32.12 -6.38
N GLU A 399 -14.44 -30.83 -6.32
CA GLU A 399 -15.75 -30.22 -6.56
C GLU A 399 -15.58 -29.02 -7.50
N GLN A 400 -16.32 -29.03 -8.62
CA GLN A 400 -16.37 -27.89 -9.55
C GLN A 400 -17.39 -26.86 -9.09
N LYS A 401 -17.00 -25.59 -9.10
CA LYS A 401 -17.82 -24.42 -8.77
C LYS A 401 -17.76 -23.42 -9.93
N GLY A 402 -18.62 -23.61 -10.93
CA GLY A 402 -18.58 -22.83 -12.17
C GLY A 402 -17.25 -23.02 -12.93
N ASN A 403 -16.53 -21.93 -13.21
CA ASN A 403 -15.18 -21.96 -13.82
C ASN A 403 -14.06 -21.94 -12.79
N SER A 404 -14.27 -22.65 -11.69
CA SER A 404 -13.27 -22.93 -10.67
C SER A 404 -13.48 -24.33 -10.12
N PHE A 405 -12.47 -24.93 -9.52
CA PHE A 405 -12.67 -26.15 -8.74
C PHE A 405 -11.72 -26.21 -7.54
N ASP A 406 -12.21 -26.83 -6.48
CA ASP A 406 -11.42 -27.12 -5.28
C ASP A 406 -11.14 -28.63 -5.24
N ALA A 407 -9.94 -29.02 -4.80
CA ALA A 407 -9.58 -30.42 -4.60
C ALA A 407 -8.85 -30.65 -3.27
N THR A 408 -9.06 -31.82 -2.67
CA THR A 408 -8.23 -32.35 -1.59
C THR A 408 -7.42 -33.53 -2.12
N ILE A 409 -6.10 -33.48 -1.96
CA ILE A 409 -5.15 -34.37 -2.61
C ILE A 409 -4.28 -35.09 -1.56
N GLN A 410 -3.99 -36.36 -1.81
CA GLN A 410 -2.91 -37.11 -1.18
C GLN A 410 -1.88 -37.52 -2.24
N ILE A 411 -0.59 -37.35 -1.94
CA ILE A 411 0.51 -37.70 -2.85
C ILE A 411 1.57 -38.52 -2.10
N ALA A 412 1.98 -39.64 -2.68
CA ALA A 412 3.06 -40.47 -2.16
C ALA A 412 4.40 -39.70 -2.10
N ALA A 413 5.34 -40.21 -1.30
CA ALA A 413 6.70 -39.66 -1.20
C ALA A 413 7.39 -39.61 -2.58
N LYS A 414 8.08 -38.51 -2.89
CA LYS A 414 8.83 -38.31 -4.14
C LYS A 414 7.99 -38.64 -5.40
N ASN A 415 6.73 -38.24 -5.40
CA ASN A 415 5.76 -38.57 -6.44
C ASN A 415 4.98 -37.32 -6.91
N SER A 416 4.16 -37.46 -7.93
CA SER A 416 3.35 -36.38 -8.50
C SER A 416 1.97 -36.87 -8.93
N VAL A 417 1.04 -35.95 -9.04
CA VAL A 417 -0.31 -36.18 -9.58
C VAL A 417 -0.66 -35.12 -10.62
N GLU A 418 -1.63 -35.43 -11.47
CA GLU A 418 -2.13 -34.50 -12.47
C GLU A 418 -3.63 -34.29 -12.40
N PHE A 419 -4.06 -33.04 -12.60
CA PHE A 419 -5.42 -32.72 -13.06
C PHE A 419 -5.37 -32.29 -14.52
N ILE A 420 -6.22 -32.91 -15.34
CA ILE A 420 -6.46 -32.53 -16.73
C ILE A 420 -7.80 -31.81 -16.77
N VAL A 421 -7.77 -30.51 -17.02
CA VAL A 421 -8.95 -29.65 -17.08
C VAL A 421 -9.16 -29.24 -18.53
N LYS A 422 -10.30 -29.60 -19.10
CA LYS A 422 -10.67 -29.14 -20.45
C LYS A 422 -11.74 -28.07 -20.36
N GLY A 423 -11.69 -27.11 -21.27
CA GLY A 423 -12.73 -26.12 -21.42
C GLY A 423 -12.67 -25.37 -22.75
N LYS A 424 -13.64 -24.50 -22.99
CA LYS A 424 -13.79 -23.75 -24.24
C LYS A 424 -14.06 -22.28 -23.96
N ALA A 425 -13.36 -21.38 -24.65
CA ALA A 425 -13.74 -19.98 -24.67
C ALA A 425 -14.90 -19.78 -25.66
N LYS A 426 -16.06 -19.26 -25.22
CA LYS A 426 -17.25 -19.15 -26.10
C LYS A 426 -17.22 -17.94 -27.02
N LYS A 427 -16.53 -16.89 -26.59
CA LYS A 427 -16.32 -15.63 -27.32
C LYS A 427 -14.91 -15.13 -27.05
N VAL A 428 -14.51 -14.05 -27.71
CA VAL A 428 -13.32 -13.29 -27.30
C VAL A 428 -13.65 -12.58 -25.98
N PRO A 429 -13.03 -12.94 -24.85
CA PRO A 429 -13.30 -12.31 -23.57
C PRO A 429 -12.70 -10.90 -23.54
N THR A 430 -13.12 -10.08 -22.56
CA THR A 430 -12.54 -8.75 -22.36
C THR A 430 -11.02 -8.82 -22.24
N GLY A 431 -10.33 -8.06 -23.10
CA GLY A 431 -8.86 -8.05 -23.17
C GLY A 431 -8.22 -9.26 -23.86
N GLY A 432 -9.01 -10.17 -24.44
CA GLY A 432 -8.56 -11.27 -25.29
C GLY A 432 -7.82 -12.40 -24.57
N ILE A 433 -7.89 -12.47 -23.23
CA ILE A 433 -7.08 -13.38 -22.41
C ILE A 433 -7.96 -14.19 -21.46
N ILE A 434 -7.67 -15.49 -21.37
CA ILE A 434 -8.07 -16.36 -20.26
C ILE A 434 -6.81 -16.69 -19.44
N ARG A 435 -6.83 -16.35 -18.15
CA ARG A 435 -5.78 -16.70 -17.20
C ARG A 435 -6.29 -17.77 -16.26
N ASN A 436 -5.65 -18.94 -16.23
CA ASN A 436 -5.98 -19.99 -15.26
C ASN A 436 -4.91 -20.01 -14.16
N PHE A 437 -5.31 -19.74 -12.93
CA PHE A 437 -4.47 -19.68 -11.74
C PHE A 437 -4.76 -20.88 -10.83
N VAL A 438 -3.72 -21.56 -10.38
CA VAL A 438 -3.80 -22.62 -9.39
C VAL A 438 -2.95 -22.31 -8.15
N GLU A 439 -3.46 -22.69 -7.00
CA GLU A 439 -2.76 -22.67 -5.73
C GLU A 439 -2.90 -24.02 -5.03
N VAL A 440 -1.84 -24.45 -4.35
CA VAL A 440 -1.83 -25.59 -3.44
C VAL A 440 -1.44 -25.09 -2.06
N SER A 441 -2.15 -25.52 -1.02
CA SER A 441 -1.83 -25.21 0.37
C SER A 441 -1.93 -26.46 1.22
N SER A 442 -1.25 -26.46 2.36
CA SER A 442 -1.30 -27.54 3.33
C SER A 442 -1.40 -26.98 4.74
N PRO A 443 -2.34 -27.45 5.56
CA PRO A 443 -2.42 -27.07 6.97
C PRO A 443 -1.31 -27.73 7.83
N GLU A 444 -0.58 -28.72 7.30
CA GLU A 444 0.32 -29.59 8.09
C GLU A 444 1.80 -29.49 7.66
N LEU A 445 2.14 -28.72 6.63
CA LEU A 445 3.51 -28.62 6.09
C LEU A 445 4.22 -27.32 6.47
N GLU A 446 5.48 -27.45 6.89
CA GLU A 446 6.48 -26.38 6.81
C GLU A 446 7.14 -26.45 5.43
N ASP A 447 6.59 -25.72 4.46
CA ASP A 447 7.20 -25.54 3.14
C ASP A 447 8.07 -24.26 3.14
N PRO A 448 9.40 -24.38 2.96
CA PRO A 448 10.30 -23.23 3.02
C PRO A 448 10.14 -22.26 1.85
N ASP A 449 9.48 -22.63 0.75
CA ASP A 449 9.23 -21.75 -0.40
C ASP A 449 7.77 -21.80 -0.86
N LEU A 450 6.91 -20.98 -0.26
CA LEU A 450 5.50 -20.90 -0.67
C LEU A 450 5.29 -20.35 -2.09
N THR A 451 6.29 -19.81 -2.76
CA THR A 451 6.12 -19.26 -4.13
C THR A 451 6.04 -20.33 -5.21
N ASN A 452 6.46 -21.56 -4.91
CA ASN A 452 6.32 -22.72 -5.80
C ASN A 452 4.95 -23.40 -5.68
N ASN A 453 4.14 -23.00 -4.70
CA ASN A 453 2.80 -23.50 -4.41
C ASN A 453 1.70 -22.80 -5.21
N ILE A 454 2.08 -21.84 -6.04
CA ILE A 454 1.18 -21.19 -7.01
C ILE A 454 1.72 -21.33 -8.43
N SER A 455 0.82 -21.43 -9.40
CA SER A 455 1.18 -21.44 -10.82
C SER A 455 0.03 -20.86 -11.64
N ASP A 456 0.35 -20.20 -12.75
CA ASP A 456 -0.66 -19.69 -13.67
C ASP A 456 -0.21 -19.82 -15.12
N VAL A 457 -1.20 -19.87 -16.01
CA VAL A 457 -0.98 -19.87 -17.46
C VAL A 457 -1.99 -18.95 -18.11
N VAL A 458 -1.53 -18.27 -19.15
CA VAL A 458 -2.31 -17.37 -19.99
C VAL A 458 -2.56 -18.03 -21.35
N THR A 459 -3.80 -17.95 -21.80
CA THR A 459 -4.21 -18.32 -23.16
C THR A 459 -4.80 -17.08 -23.84
N ASN A 460 -4.31 -16.74 -25.03
CA ASN A 460 -4.91 -15.70 -25.85
C ASN A 460 -6.03 -16.28 -26.71
N ILE A 461 -7.18 -15.62 -26.67
CA ILE A 461 -8.32 -15.96 -27.50
C ILE A 461 -8.29 -15.03 -28.71
N LEU A 462 -7.98 -15.60 -29.87
CA LEU A 462 -7.75 -14.87 -31.10
C LEU A 462 -9.04 -14.23 -31.61
N SER A 463 -8.96 -12.97 -32.04
CA SER A 463 -10.08 -12.32 -32.69
C SER A 463 -10.40 -12.99 -34.04
N PRO A 464 -11.68 -13.20 -34.39
CA PRO A 464 -12.06 -13.67 -35.73
C PRO A 464 -11.84 -12.60 -36.81
N GLN A 465 -11.75 -11.32 -36.42
CA GLN A 465 -11.41 -10.18 -37.28
C GLN A 465 -9.97 -9.74 -37.03
N VAL A 466 -9.38 -8.96 -37.95
CA VAL A 466 -8.06 -8.38 -37.73
C VAL A 466 -8.08 -7.53 -36.47
N ASP A 467 -7.18 -7.84 -35.54
CA ASP A 467 -7.02 -7.20 -34.23
C ASP A 467 -5.54 -6.87 -34.08
N LEU A 468 -5.18 -5.59 -34.13
CA LEU A 468 -3.81 -5.17 -33.92
C LEU A 468 -3.63 -4.76 -32.46
N ARG A 469 -2.43 -4.95 -31.94
CA ARG A 469 -2.07 -4.61 -30.57
C ARG A 469 -0.76 -3.85 -30.56
N ILE A 470 -0.64 -2.92 -29.62
CA ILE A 470 0.61 -2.24 -29.32
C ILE A 470 1.18 -2.67 -27.97
N GLU A 471 2.50 -2.87 -27.97
CA GLU A 471 3.34 -3.06 -26.78
C GLU A 471 4.39 -1.96 -26.76
N LYS A 472 4.76 -1.50 -25.56
CA LYS A 472 5.78 -0.48 -25.37
C LYS A 472 6.59 -0.81 -24.13
N ASP A 473 7.90 -0.82 -24.30
CA ASP A 473 8.86 -1.10 -23.23
C ASP A 473 10.01 -0.08 -23.25
N VAL A 474 10.82 -0.07 -22.20
CA VAL A 474 12.03 0.74 -22.07
C VAL A 474 13.15 -0.12 -21.49
N ASP A 475 14.35 0.01 -22.07
CA ASP A 475 15.51 -0.70 -21.58
C ASP A 475 15.92 -0.29 -20.15
N ASN A 476 16.87 -1.04 -19.57
CA ASN A 476 17.40 -0.82 -18.22
C ASN A 476 16.32 -0.82 -17.13
N ASN A 477 15.24 -1.58 -17.33
CA ASN A 477 14.09 -1.66 -16.42
C ASN A 477 13.50 -0.28 -16.10
N GLY A 478 13.54 0.63 -17.08
CA GLY A 478 13.06 2.00 -16.90
C GLY A 478 13.94 2.87 -16.02
N TRP A 479 15.17 2.47 -15.69
CA TRP A 479 16.11 3.35 -14.98
C TRP A 479 17.06 4.04 -15.94
N VAL A 480 17.32 5.31 -15.71
CA VAL A 480 18.32 6.08 -16.47
C VAL A 480 19.71 5.58 -16.10
N PRO A 481 20.47 4.97 -17.04
CA PRO A 481 21.81 4.46 -16.79
C PRO A 481 22.84 5.61 -16.72
N PRO A 482 24.09 5.34 -16.29
CA PRO A 482 25.16 6.35 -16.29
C PRO A 482 25.45 6.98 -17.66
N SER A 483 25.20 6.27 -18.77
CA SER A 483 25.29 6.80 -20.14
C SER A 483 24.23 7.87 -20.44
N LYS A 484 23.19 7.97 -19.61
CA LYS A 484 22.00 8.83 -19.74
C LYS A 484 21.14 8.58 -20.97
N VAL A 485 21.32 7.45 -21.65
CA VAL A 485 20.54 7.07 -22.83
C VAL A 485 19.71 5.83 -22.50
N ASN A 486 18.42 5.92 -22.76
CA ASN A 486 17.48 4.80 -22.72
C ASN A 486 16.83 4.62 -24.08
N LYS A 487 16.33 3.43 -24.36
CA LYS A 487 15.65 3.10 -25.61
C LYS A 487 14.23 2.64 -25.34
N PHE A 488 13.25 3.44 -25.78
CA PHE A 488 11.87 2.98 -25.88
C PHE A 488 11.73 2.06 -27.08
N THR A 489 11.10 0.91 -26.88
CA THR A 489 10.80 -0.06 -27.94
C THR A 489 9.30 -0.18 -28.07
N ILE A 490 8.75 0.04 -29.26
CA ILE A 490 7.33 -0.09 -29.56
C ILE A 490 7.15 -1.24 -30.56
N LEU A 491 6.29 -2.20 -30.23
CA LEU A 491 5.98 -3.34 -31.08
C LEU A 491 4.50 -3.35 -31.45
N VAL A 492 4.21 -3.49 -32.74
CA VAL A 492 2.85 -3.66 -33.25
C VAL A 492 2.67 -5.10 -33.73
N SER A 493 1.64 -5.75 -33.22
CA SER A 493 1.43 -7.18 -33.39
C SER A 493 -0.01 -7.48 -33.81
N ASN A 494 -0.23 -8.50 -34.65
CA ASN A 494 -1.56 -8.92 -35.09
C ASN A 494 -2.05 -10.09 -34.22
N ASN A 495 -2.99 -9.81 -33.33
CA ASN A 495 -3.54 -10.75 -32.35
C ASN A 495 -4.74 -11.56 -32.89
N SER A 496 -4.89 -11.60 -34.22
CA SER A 496 -5.90 -12.42 -34.91
C SER A 496 -5.28 -13.54 -35.73
N GLY A 497 -6.08 -14.54 -36.08
CA GLY A 497 -5.71 -15.55 -37.07
C GLY A 497 -5.73 -15.03 -38.52
N SER A 498 -6.30 -13.85 -38.75
CA SER A 498 -6.49 -13.25 -40.07
C SER A 498 -5.34 -12.31 -40.42
N ASP A 499 -4.90 -12.33 -41.68
CA ASP A 499 -3.86 -11.42 -42.16
C ASP A 499 -4.40 -9.99 -42.25
N LYS A 500 -3.60 -9.00 -41.82
CA LYS A 500 -3.78 -7.61 -42.24
C LYS A 500 -3.31 -7.47 -43.70
N PRO A 501 -4.18 -7.08 -44.65
CA PRO A 501 -3.79 -6.92 -46.05
C PRO A 501 -2.78 -5.78 -46.25
N GLU A 502 -2.11 -5.78 -47.40
CA GLU A 502 -1.30 -4.65 -47.87
C GLU A 502 -2.13 -3.64 -48.66
N GLY A 503 -1.67 -2.38 -48.70
CA GLY A 503 -2.21 -1.34 -49.58
C GLY A 503 -2.59 -0.04 -48.87
N THR A 504 -2.88 0.99 -49.65
CA THR A 504 -3.16 2.36 -49.16
C THR A 504 -4.47 2.47 -48.36
N GLY A 505 -5.38 1.50 -48.49
CA GLY A 505 -6.59 1.38 -47.67
C GLY A 505 -6.38 0.68 -46.32
N TYR A 506 -5.17 0.18 -46.04
CA TYR A 506 -4.83 -0.66 -44.88
C TYR A 506 -3.61 -0.12 -44.11
N VAL A 507 -3.56 1.22 -43.95
CA VAL A 507 -2.48 1.92 -43.24
C VAL A 507 -2.65 1.75 -41.73
N VAL A 508 -1.56 1.34 -41.08
CA VAL A 508 -1.39 1.30 -39.63
C VAL A 508 -0.64 2.55 -39.20
N ARG A 509 -1.09 3.22 -38.13
CA ARG A 509 -0.42 4.38 -37.54
C ARG A 509 -0.07 4.13 -36.08
N VAL A 510 1.14 4.50 -35.69
CA VAL A 510 1.58 4.54 -34.29
C VAL A 510 1.90 5.99 -33.94
N ILE A 511 1.29 6.51 -32.88
CA ILE A 511 1.46 7.89 -32.43
C ILE A 511 2.09 7.84 -31.04
N ASP A 512 3.33 8.29 -30.91
CA ASP A 512 4.07 8.35 -29.65
C ASP A 512 4.41 9.79 -29.29
N LYS A 513 3.90 10.27 -28.15
CA LYS A 513 4.19 11.61 -27.66
C LYS A 513 5.27 11.55 -26.58
N ILE A 514 6.49 11.91 -26.95
CA ILE A 514 7.63 11.86 -26.04
C ILE A 514 7.45 12.93 -24.94
N PRO A 515 7.45 12.55 -23.64
CA PRO A 515 7.24 13.47 -22.53
C PRO A 515 8.23 14.64 -22.51
N ALA A 516 7.77 15.78 -21.98
CA ALA A 516 8.65 16.90 -21.70
C ALA A 516 9.76 16.48 -20.72
N GLY A 517 10.96 17.05 -20.89
CA GLY A 517 12.13 16.66 -20.10
C GLY A 517 12.96 15.52 -20.69
N LEU A 518 12.49 14.90 -21.77
CA LEU A 518 13.25 13.95 -22.58
C LEU A 518 13.59 14.54 -23.95
N LYS A 519 14.80 14.27 -24.41
CA LYS A 519 15.28 14.61 -25.75
C LYS A 519 15.53 13.33 -26.53
N VAL A 520 14.95 13.25 -27.73
CA VAL A 520 15.19 12.12 -28.63
C VAL A 520 16.59 12.23 -29.25
N ARG A 521 17.37 11.15 -29.16
CA ARG A 521 18.71 11.00 -29.70
C ARG A 521 18.68 10.42 -31.11
N SER A 522 17.93 9.34 -31.29
CA SER A 522 17.82 8.63 -32.55
C SER A 522 16.46 7.92 -32.63
N VAL A 523 16.03 7.65 -33.86
CA VAL A 523 14.84 6.85 -34.15
C VAL A 523 15.23 5.80 -35.17
N LYS A 524 15.02 4.53 -34.83
CA LYS A 524 15.15 3.41 -35.75
C LYS A 524 13.76 2.85 -36.04
N SER A 525 13.37 2.88 -37.30
CA SER A 525 12.00 2.60 -37.73
C SER A 525 11.99 1.79 -39.02
N ASP A 526 12.63 0.61 -39.01
CA ASP A 526 12.81 -0.23 -40.19
C ASP A 526 11.46 -0.49 -40.89
N LYS A 527 11.33 -0.08 -42.17
CA LYS A 527 10.11 -0.11 -43.00
C LYS A 527 8.92 0.75 -42.53
N TRP A 528 9.05 1.45 -41.40
CA TRP A 528 8.09 2.45 -40.94
C TRP A 528 8.49 3.82 -41.47
N ALA A 529 7.62 4.46 -42.24
CA ALA A 529 7.76 5.89 -42.55
C ALA A 529 7.33 6.69 -41.31
N TYR A 530 8.03 7.76 -40.95
CA TYR A 530 7.61 8.58 -39.81
C TYR A 530 7.70 10.07 -40.07
N THR A 531 6.88 10.81 -39.33
CA THR A 531 6.89 12.28 -39.26
C THR A 531 7.00 12.70 -37.80
N LYS A 532 7.56 13.89 -37.56
CA LYS A 532 7.67 14.48 -36.22
C LYS A 532 7.00 15.85 -36.24
N ASP A 533 6.10 16.08 -35.30
CA ASP A 533 5.60 17.42 -34.98
C ASP A 533 6.51 18.03 -33.91
N GLU A 534 7.31 19.01 -34.31
CA GLU A 534 8.27 19.71 -33.45
C GLU A 534 7.59 20.46 -32.29
N ASN A 535 6.35 20.91 -32.45
CA ASN A 535 5.66 21.70 -31.41
C ASN A 535 5.13 20.83 -30.28
N SER A 536 4.72 19.61 -30.59
CA SER A 536 4.12 18.69 -29.62
C SER A 536 5.04 17.54 -29.19
N ASN A 537 6.24 17.44 -29.79
CA ASN A 537 7.18 16.33 -29.64
C ASN A 537 6.52 14.96 -29.92
N THR A 538 5.60 14.96 -30.89
CA THR A 538 4.81 13.78 -31.26
C THR A 538 5.40 13.15 -32.51
N TYR A 539 5.69 11.85 -32.44
CA TYR A 539 6.16 11.04 -33.55
C TYR A 539 5.00 10.20 -34.08
N THR A 540 4.74 10.29 -35.39
CA THR A 540 3.73 9.48 -36.07
C THR A 540 4.40 8.56 -37.07
N PHE A 541 4.33 7.25 -36.82
CA PHE A 541 4.84 6.20 -37.69
C PHE A 541 3.72 5.59 -38.50
N THR A 542 3.95 5.34 -39.78
CA THR A 542 2.97 4.77 -40.70
C THR A 542 3.55 3.63 -41.51
N ARG A 543 2.72 2.61 -41.75
CA ARG A 543 3.10 1.40 -42.50
C ARG A 543 1.88 0.76 -43.15
N SER A 544 2.04 0.15 -44.33
CA SER A 544 0.92 -0.35 -45.14
C SER A 544 1.17 -1.70 -45.82
N ASP A 545 2.30 -2.34 -45.60
CA ASP A 545 2.58 -3.70 -46.08
C ASP A 545 1.78 -4.75 -45.29
N LYS A 546 1.75 -5.99 -45.78
CA LYS A 546 1.02 -7.10 -45.17
C LYS A 546 1.56 -7.41 -43.78
N LEU A 547 0.68 -7.69 -42.81
CA LEU A 547 1.04 -8.29 -41.51
C LEU A 547 0.28 -9.60 -41.33
N ALA A 548 0.99 -10.72 -41.40
CA ALA A 548 0.36 -12.03 -41.25
C ALA A 548 -0.32 -12.19 -39.88
N GLY A 549 -1.36 -13.02 -39.82
CA GLY A 549 -2.02 -13.39 -38.58
C GLY A 549 -1.00 -13.91 -37.55
N MET A 550 -1.16 -13.51 -36.30
CA MET A 550 -0.26 -13.86 -35.19
C MET A 550 1.21 -13.47 -35.41
N ARG A 551 1.52 -12.46 -36.23
CA ARG A 551 2.88 -11.92 -36.42
C ARG A 551 2.99 -10.47 -36.00
N ALA A 552 4.21 -10.00 -35.77
CA ALA A 552 4.52 -8.62 -35.43
C ALA A 552 5.36 -7.96 -36.50
N TYR A 553 5.24 -6.64 -36.60
CA TYR A 553 6.17 -5.84 -37.39
C TYR A 553 7.53 -5.74 -36.72
N GLU A 554 8.54 -5.35 -37.48
CA GLU A 554 9.80 -4.88 -36.92
C GLU A 554 9.53 -3.69 -35.96
N PRO A 555 10.16 -3.69 -34.76
CA PRO A 555 9.88 -2.71 -33.72
C PRO A 555 10.36 -1.31 -34.11
N ILE A 556 9.68 -0.30 -33.58
CA ILE A 556 10.13 1.09 -33.60
C ILE A 556 10.96 1.31 -32.33
N GLU A 557 12.20 1.77 -32.48
CA GLU A 557 13.09 2.08 -31.37
C GLU A 557 13.36 3.59 -31.32
N ILE A 558 13.15 4.20 -30.16
CA ILE A 558 13.37 5.64 -29.92
C ILE A 558 14.34 5.78 -28.76
N GLU A 559 15.57 6.22 -29.05
CA GLU A 559 16.54 6.52 -28.01
C GLU A 559 16.27 7.91 -27.44
N VAL A 560 16.25 8.02 -26.11
CA VAL A 560 15.99 9.25 -25.38
C VAL A 560 17.08 9.50 -24.35
N GLU A 561 17.35 10.77 -24.09
CA GLU A 561 18.14 11.23 -22.95
C GLU A 561 17.33 12.22 -22.12
N PRO A 562 17.33 12.14 -20.78
CA PRO A 562 16.66 13.16 -20.00
C PRO A 562 17.53 14.41 -19.91
N ILE A 563 16.93 15.57 -20.18
CA ILE A 563 17.62 16.87 -20.13
C ILE A 563 17.88 17.32 -18.69
N GLU A 564 18.73 18.33 -18.52
CA GLU A 564 18.97 18.95 -17.22
C GLU A 564 17.70 19.67 -16.73
N GLY A 565 17.27 19.40 -15.48
CA GLY A 565 16.02 19.94 -14.94
C GLY A 565 14.73 19.35 -15.54
N GLY A 566 14.83 18.30 -16.37
CA GLY A 566 13.69 17.70 -17.06
C GLY A 566 12.75 16.84 -16.20
N GLY A 567 12.99 16.75 -14.89
CA GLY A 567 12.26 15.85 -13.99
C GLY A 567 13.04 14.58 -13.61
N ALA A 568 12.37 13.69 -12.89
CA ALA A 568 12.90 12.41 -12.42
C ALA A 568 12.05 11.19 -12.82
N HIS A 569 10.82 11.41 -13.31
CA HIS A 569 9.89 10.35 -13.69
C HIS A 569 9.15 10.76 -14.98
N TRP A 570 9.04 9.84 -15.94
CA TRP A 570 8.39 10.07 -17.22
C TRP A 570 7.60 8.84 -17.65
N THR A 571 6.30 9.03 -17.88
CA THR A 571 5.44 8.04 -18.53
C THR A 571 5.36 8.35 -20.02
N ASN A 572 5.94 7.51 -20.87
CA ASN A 572 5.80 7.65 -22.32
C ASN A 572 4.69 6.73 -22.84
N THR A 573 3.73 7.27 -23.58
CA THR A 573 2.57 6.52 -24.09
C THR A 573 2.50 6.58 -25.61
N ALA A 574 2.40 5.41 -26.23
CA ALA A 574 2.10 5.25 -27.65
C ALA A 574 0.66 4.75 -27.86
N ASN A 575 0.02 5.24 -28.93
CA ASN A 575 -1.30 4.80 -29.38
C ASN A 575 -1.20 4.18 -30.79
N LEU A 576 -2.04 3.20 -31.06
CA LEU A 576 -2.14 2.50 -32.34
C LEU A 576 -3.48 2.81 -33.00
N GLU A 577 -3.44 3.15 -34.29
CA GLU A 577 -4.63 3.38 -35.10
C GLU A 577 -4.60 2.49 -36.33
N TYR A 578 -5.67 1.73 -36.52
CA TYR A 578 -5.93 0.97 -37.74
C TYR A 578 -7.42 0.93 -38.00
N LYS A 579 -7.86 1.41 -39.17
CA LYS A 579 -9.29 1.64 -39.48
C LYS A 579 -10.17 0.39 -39.36
N HIS A 580 -9.61 -0.79 -39.63
CA HIS A 580 -10.34 -2.06 -39.63
C HIS A 580 -10.14 -2.84 -38.33
N ASP A 581 -9.56 -2.22 -37.31
CA ASP A 581 -9.49 -2.77 -35.97
C ASP A 581 -10.76 -2.43 -35.19
N THR A 582 -11.46 -3.46 -34.73
CA THR A 582 -12.68 -3.29 -33.92
C THR A 582 -12.41 -3.39 -32.42
N ASN A 583 -11.23 -3.86 -32.01
CA ASN A 583 -10.83 -3.95 -30.61
C ASN A 583 -9.86 -2.81 -30.28
N LEU A 584 -10.34 -1.81 -29.55
CA LEU A 584 -9.51 -0.62 -29.22
C LEU A 584 -8.83 -0.71 -27.85
N LEU A 585 -9.13 -1.74 -27.05
CA LEU A 585 -8.64 -1.85 -25.67
C LEU A 585 -7.13 -2.13 -25.58
N ASN A 586 -6.55 -2.69 -26.64
CA ASN A 586 -5.14 -3.06 -26.78
C ASN A 586 -4.36 -2.11 -27.69
N ASN A 587 -4.94 -0.94 -28.02
CA ASN A 587 -4.37 0.08 -28.90
C ASN A 587 -3.66 1.22 -28.16
N ARG A 588 -3.32 1.03 -26.88
CA ARG A 588 -2.56 1.98 -26.07
C ARG A 588 -1.56 1.24 -25.17
N ALA A 589 -0.31 1.68 -25.16
CA ALA A 589 0.74 1.13 -24.31
C ALA A 589 1.63 2.24 -23.73
N SER A 590 2.09 2.05 -22.49
CA SER A 590 2.96 2.99 -21.79
C SER A 590 4.20 2.30 -21.25
N ALA A 591 5.32 3.04 -21.16
CA ALA A 591 6.53 2.65 -20.47
C ALA A 591 6.97 3.76 -19.51
N GLU A 592 7.49 3.37 -18.34
CA GLU A 592 7.94 4.29 -17.29
C GLU A 592 9.46 4.42 -17.30
N LEU A 593 9.96 5.66 -17.37
CA LEU A 593 11.38 5.98 -17.25
C LEU A 593 11.62 6.79 -15.97
N ARG A 594 12.67 6.46 -15.22
CA ARG A 594 12.97 6.99 -13.89
C ARG A 594 14.44 7.33 -13.76
N ARG A 595 14.73 8.47 -13.17
CA ARG A 595 16.07 8.92 -12.80
C ARG A 595 16.14 8.97 -11.27
N LYS A 596 17.20 8.40 -10.72
CA LYS A 596 17.51 8.49 -9.28
C LYS A 596 17.54 9.97 -8.84
N ASN A 597 16.73 10.30 -7.84
CA ASN A 597 16.57 11.66 -7.32
C ASN A 597 16.63 11.64 -5.79
N TYR A 598 17.78 12.06 -5.26
CA TYR A 598 18.07 11.97 -3.84
C TYR A 598 17.98 13.35 -3.18
N TRP A 599 17.54 13.39 -1.93
CA TRP A 599 17.68 14.57 -1.11
C TRP A 599 19.16 14.81 -0.80
N TYR A 600 19.66 15.99 -1.15
CA TYR A 600 21.04 16.39 -0.88
C TYR A 600 21.09 17.60 0.06
N GLY A 601 20.29 18.64 -0.22
CA GLY A 601 20.29 19.91 0.51
C GLY A 601 21.49 20.82 0.19
N GLY A 602 21.49 22.03 0.74
CA GLY A 602 22.64 22.94 0.68
C GLY A 602 22.54 24.11 -0.33
N THR A 603 21.37 24.36 -0.92
CA THR A 603 21.15 25.58 -1.72
C THR A 603 21.27 26.82 -0.83
N SER A 604 22.08 27.81 -1.24
CA SER A 604 22.27 29.06 -0.49
C SER A 604 20.93 29.76 -0.20
N GLY A 605 20.73 30.15 1.06
CA GLY A 605 19.50 30.80 1.55
C GLY A 605 18.31 29.86 1.80
N LYS A 606 18.30 28.65 1.23
CA LYS A 606 17.25 27.63 1.42
C LYS A 606 17.83 26.21 1.55
N PRO A 607 18.80 25.96 2.44
CA PRO A 607 19.58 24.71 2.44
C PRO A 607 18.76 23.47 2.79
N ASN A 608 17.65 23.62 3.53
CA ASN A 608 16.84 22.52 4.07
C ASN A 608 15.45 22.45 3.42
N ASP A 609 15.16 23.32 2.44
CA ASP A 609 13.83 23.49 1.87
C ASP A 609 13.50 22.40 0.85
N TRP A 610 12.48 21.57 1.12
CA TRP A 610 12.00 20.55 0.20
C TRP A 610 11.62 21.13 -1.16
N GLY A 611 10.98 22.30 -1.18
CA GLY A 611 10.46 22.94 -2.39
C GLY A 611 11.53 23.49 -3.33
N THR A 612 12.80 23.51 -2.92
CA THR A 612 13.90 24.03 -3.72
C THR A 612 14.50 22.92 -4.58
N SER A 613 14.26 22.97 -5.90
CA SER A 613 14.69 21.93 -6.85
C SER A 613 16.20 21.64 -6.80
N ASN A 614 17.04 22.65 -6.59
CA ASN A 614 18.50 22.50 -6.49
C ASN A 614 18.98 21.72 -5.25
N ASN A 615 18.12 21.48 -4.26
CA ASN A 615 18.43 20.60 -3.13
C ASN A 615 18.31 19.10 -3.47
N TRP A 616 17.79 18.78 -4.65
CA TRP A 616 17.59 17.41 -5.14
C TRP A 616 18.60 17.07 -6.22
N THR A 617 19.15 15.85 -6.22
CA THR A 617 20.24 15.48 -7.14
C THR A 617 19.84 15.47 -8.61
N ALA A 618 18.54 15.25 -8.93
CA ALA A 618 18.02 15.37 -10.28
C ALA A 618 17.58 16.80 -10.64
N LYS A 619 17.79 17.78 -9.75
CA LYS A 619 17.29 19.17 -9.84
C LYS A 619 15.78 19.24 -10.05
N ALA A 620 15.04 18.33 -9.41
CA ALA A 620 13.59 18.21 -9.51
C ALA A 620 13.01 17.92 -8.12
N VAL A 621 11.94 18.63 -7.76
CA VAL A 621 11.20 18.37 -6.51
C VAL A 621 10.33 17.13 -6.73
N PRO A 622 10.36 16.12 -5.84
CA PRO A 622 9.50 14.95 -5.95
C PRO A 622 8.01 15.32 -6.00
N LEU A 623 7.27 14.64 -6.86
CA LEU A 623 5.82 14.75 -6.98
C LEU A 623 5.11 13.97 -5.86
N ASP A 624 3.82 14.26 -5.68
CA ASP A 624 3.02 13.54 -4.68
C ASP A 624 2.96 12.04 -5.01
N GLY A 625 3.30 11.20 -4.04
CA GLY A 625 3.36 9.75 -4.20
C GLY A 625 4.64 9.22 -4.86
N GLU A 626 5.65 10.05 -5.09
CA GLU A 626 7.00 9.56 -5.41
C GLU A 626 7.76 9.13 -4.15
N ASP A 627 8.76 8.28 -4.33
CA ASP A 627 9.67 7.86 -3.26
C ASP A 627 10.62 9.03 -2.91
N VAL A 628 10.95 9.13 -1.63
CA VAL A 628 11.88 10.13 -1.11
C VAL A 628 13.04 9.41 -0.47
N GLU A 629 14.21 9.52 -1.08
CA GLU A 629 15.43 8.87 -0.62
C GLU A 629 16.51 9.90 -0.31
N PHE A 630 17.15 9.78 0.85
CA PHE A 630 18.29 10.62 1.21
C PHE A 630 19.56 10.16 0.50
N ALA A 631 20.38 11.12 0.05
CA ALA A 631 21.68 10.82 -0.51
C ALA A 631 22.60 10.23 0.57
N THR A 632 23.27 9.13 0.25
CA THR A 632 24.33 8.50 1.01
C THR A 632 25.61 8.49 0.18
N ALA A 633 26.74 8.18 0.81
CA ALA A 633 27.99 8.01 0.08
C ALA A 633 27.91 6.86 -0.94
N GLU A 634 27.09 5.85 -0.67
CA GLU A 634 26.90 4.68 -1.51
C GLU A 634 25.96 4.96 -2.71
N ASN A 635 24.80 5.57 -2.46
CA ASN A 635 23.81 5.78 -3.53
C ASN A 635 24.10 7.02 -4.41
N ASN A 636 24.94 7.96 -3.96
CA ASN A 636 25.19 9.23 -4.65
C ASN A 636 26.70 9.51 -4.85
N ASN A 637 27.47 8.50 -5.27
CA ASN A 637 28.87 8.66 -5.71
C ASN A 637 29.78 9.41 -4.71
N GLY A 638 29.72 9.05 -3.43
CA GLY A 638 30.51 9.65 -2.36
C GLY A 638 30.00 11.01 -1.87
N LYS A 639 28.82 11.46 -2.30
CA LYS A 639 28.22 12.75 -1.92
C LYS A 639 26.95 12.54 -1.08
N PRO A 640 27.07 12.21 0.22
CA PRO A 640 25.92 12.07 1.10
C PRO A 640 25.17 13.39 1.29
N ALA A 641 23.93 13.32 1.75
CA ALA A 641 23.12 14.48 2.11
C ALA A 641 23.87 15.35 3.13
N VAL A 642 23.85 16.67 2.90
CA VAL A 642 24.59 17.63 3.72
C VAL A 642 23.69 18.35 4.73
N GLN A 643 22.37 18.21 4.59
CA GLN A 643 21.38 18.92 5.40
C GLN A 643 20.15 18.08 5.71
N ASP A 644 19.47 18.42 6.79
CA ASP A 644 18.13 17.92 7.10
C ASP A 644 17.10 18.38 6.06
N LEU A 645 16.06 17.58 5.85
CA LEU A 645 14.96 17.87 4.93
C LEU A 645 13.77 18.44 5.70
N TYR A 646 13.36 19.67 5.41
CA TYR A 646 12.21 20.31 6.05
C TYR A 646 11.02 20.37 5.11
N LEU A 647 9.87 19.87 5.56
CA LEU A 647 8.61 20.04 4.84
C LEU A 647 8.30 21.52 4.63
N ASP A 648 8.07 21.91 3.39
CA ASP A 648 7.67 23.26 2.98
C ASP A 648 6.15 23.47 3.08
N LYS A 649 5.38 22.42 2.76
CA LYS A 649 3.92 22.34 2.79
C LYS A 649 3.48 20.92 3.17
N ASP A 650 2.18 20.66 3.10
CA ASP A 650 1.66 19.29 3.16
C ASP A 650 2.17 18.48 1.96
N ARG A 651 2.63 17.26 2.21
CA ARG A 651 3.23 16.37 1.22
C ARG A 651 2.67 14.95 1.34
N VAL A 652 2.57 14.27 0.20
CA VAL A 652 2.29 12.84 0.13
C VAL A 652 3.46 12.16 -0.57
N VAL A 653 3.99 11.10 -0.01
CA VAL A 653 5.09 10.32 -0.60
C VAL A 653 4.70 8.85 -0.65
N LYS A 654 5.35 8.07 -1.53
CA LYS A 654 5.21 6.62 -1.51
C LYS A 654 6.07 6.03 -0.41
N ASP A 655 7.35 5.80 -0.67
CA ASP A 655 8.29 5.30 0.35
C ASP A 655 9.18 6.45 0.86
N LEU A 656 9.62 6.35 2.11
CA LEU A 656 10.64 7.22 2.69
C LEU A 656 11.86 6.38 3.06
N ILE A 657 12.98 6.64 2.39
CA ILE A 657 14.23 5.90 2.57
C ILE A 657 15.27 6.85 3.16
N ASN A 658 15.64 6.65 4.43
CA ASN A 658 16.61 7.52 5.11
C ASN A 658 17.71 6.72 5.82
N ASN A 659 18.66 6.20 5.04
CA ASN A 659 19.88 5.60 5.59
C ASN A 659 21.01 6.63 5.80
N SER A 660 20.67 7.92 5.91
CA SER A 660 21.64 9.00 6.12
C SER A 660 21.81 9.34 7.61
N ASP A 661 22.62 10.34 7.93
CA ASP A 661 22.72 10.95 9.27
C ASP A 661 21.90 12.24 9.40
N LYS A 662 20.99 12.48 8.45
CA LYS A 662 20.13 13.66 8.38
C LYS A 662 18.69 13.32 8.74
N ASN A 663 17.98 14.31 9.26
CA ASN A 663 16.60 14.15 9.70
C ASN A 663 15.61 14.59 8.62
N LEU A 664 14.45 13.95 8.60
CA LEU A 664 13.26 14.48 7.96
C LEU A 664 12.43 15.23 9.00
N GLN A 665 12.29 16.54 8.84
CA GLN A 665 11.52 17.38 9.75
C GLN A 665 10.13 17.68 9.18
N ILE A 666 9.11 17.17 9.86
CA ILE A 666 7.71 17.57 9.66
C ILE A 666 7.50 18.85 10.47
N THR A 667 7.60 19.97 9.79
CA THR A 667 7.47 21.31 10.38
C THR A 667 6.07 21.52 10.99
N ALA A 668 5.98 22.35 12.03
CA ALA A 668 4.72 22.68 12.70
C ALA A 668 3.65 23.14 11.67
N GLY A 669 2.44 22.60 11.76
CA GLY A 669 1.32 22.93 10.88
C GLY A 669 1.31 22.21 9.53
N ASN A 670 2.37 21.50 9.15
CA ASN A 670 2.43 20.70 7.94
C ASN A 670 2.15 19.21 8.24
N GLN A 671 1.68 18.50 7.21
CA GLN A 671 1.40 17.07 7.23
C GLN A 671 2.28 16.32 6.22
N LEU A 672 2.79 15.17 6.65
CA LEU A 672 3.31 14.15 5.75
C LEU A 672 2.40 12.93 5.78
N ILE A 673 1.99 12.47 4.61
CA ILE A 673 1.36 11.16 4.41
C ILE A 673 2.35 10.26 3.68
N ILE A 674 2.62 9.08 4.24
CA ILE A 674 3.46 8.05 3.62
C ILE A 674 2.55 6.90 3.20
N ASN A 675 2.51 6.63 1.90
CA ASN A 675 1.62 5.62 1.34
C ASN A 675 2.21 4.20 1.44
N GLY A 676 3.52 4.06 1.31
CA GLY A 676 4.26 2.81 1.43
C GLY A 676 5.06 2.74 2.72
N GLU A 677 6.34 2.39 2.64
CA GLU A 677 7.17 2.04 3.80
C GLU A 677 8.19 3.13 4.16
N VAL A 678 8.53 3.24 5.46
CA VAL A 678 9.73 3.92 5.94
C VAL A 678 10.87 2.93 6.11
N VAL A 679 11.91 3.08 5.30
CA VAL A 679 13.15 2.33 5.40
C VAL A 679 14.23 3.21 6.05
N ASP A 680 14.55 2.91 7.31
CA ASP A 680 15.56 3.64 8.11
C ASP A 680 16.41 2.65 8.90
N GLU A 681 17.52 2.21 8.31
CA GLU A 681 18.49 1.29 8.94
C GLU A 681 19.48 2.02 9.87
N ASN A 682 19.37 3.35 10.00
CA ASN A 682 20.33 4.19 10.73
C ASN A 682 19.63 5.24 11.63
N SER A 683 18.45 4.89 12.14
CA SER A 683 17.55 5.79 12.90
C SER A 683 18.19 6.46 14.12
N SER A 684 19.29 5.88 14.63
CA SER A 684 20.09 6.45 15.72
C SER A 684 20.88 7.71 15.36
N LYS A 685 21.15 7.96 14.06
CA LYS A 685 21.94 9.12 13.60
C LYS A 685 21.09 10.18 12.90
N GLY A 686 20.08 9.76 12.16
CA GLY A 686 19.11 10.63 11.50
C GLY A 686 17.77 9.91 11.41
N THR A 687 16.66 10.62 11.64
CA THR A 687 15.33 10.01 11.69
C THR A 687 14.23 11.03 11.39
N ILE A 688 12.97 10.67 11.58
CA ILE A 688 11.83 11.58 11.43
C ILE A 688 11.66 12.43 12.70
N ILE A 689 11.53 13.74 12.53
CA ILE A 689 11.22 14.69 13.61
C ILE A 689 9.86 15.34 13.36
N VAL A 690 8.91 15.10 14.26
CA VAL A 690 7.61 15.78 14.27
C VAL A 690 7.70 17.00 15.19
N LYS A 691 7.61 18.20 14.62
CA LYS A 691 7.83 19.45 15.36
C LYS A 691 6.61 19.91 16.14
N ALA A 692 6.85 20.47 17.32
CA ALA A 692 5.89 21.29 18.05
C ALA A 692 6.25 22.77 17.88
N ASP A 693 5.27 23.65 18.07
CA ASP A 693 5.49 25.09 18.07
C ASP A 693 5.56 25.64 19.50
N PRO A 694 6.74 26.08 19.99
CA PRO A 694 6.88 26.66 21.32
C PRO A 694 6.18 28.02 21.47
N LYS A 695 5.78 28.67 20.38
CA LYS A 695 4.98 29.91 20.45
C LYS A 695 3.48 29.64 20.55
N GLY A 696 3.05 28.41 20.28
CA GLY A 696 1.64 28.03 20.26
C GLY A 696 0.82 28.71 19.14
N GLU A 697 1.47 29.28 18.13
CA GLU A 697 0.84 29.95 16.98
C GLU A 697 0.36 28.92 15.94
N ARG A 698 1.09 27.80 15.80
CA ARG A 698 0.84 26.74 14.82
C ARG A 698 0.58 25.38 15.50
N PRO A 699 -0.27 24.53 14.90
CA PRO A 699 -0.40 23.12 15.29
C PRO A 699 0.92 22.36 15.20
N SER A 700 1.08 21.28 15.96
CA SER A 700 2.20 20.36 15.76
C SER A 700 2.18 19.74 14.35
N GLY A 701 3.33 19.33 13.85
CA GLY A 701 3.43 18.56 12.62
C GLY A 701 2.56 17.29 12.67
N THR A 702 2.15 16.77 11.52
CA THR A 702 1.36 15.53 11.42
C THR A 702 2.07 14.50 10.57
N LEU A 703 2.16 13.25 11.05
CA LEU A 703 2.62 12.10 10.26
C LEU A 703 1.53 11.04 10.22
N ILE A 704 1.14 10.57 9.05
CA ILE A 704 0.17 9.48 8.88
C ILE A 704 0.72 8.45 7.89
N PHE A 705 0.64 7.18 8.26
CA PHE A 705 0.90 6.06 7.36
C PHE A 705 -0.42 5.55 6.77
N LYS A 706 -0.51 5.39 5.44
CA LYS A 706 -1.68 4.72 4.83
C LYS A 706 -1.65 3.22 5.07
N ASP A 707 -0.45 2.64 5.09
CA ASP A 707 -0.23 1.25 5.49
C ASP A 707 0.49 1.19 6.85
N PRO A 708 -0.25 1.20 7.98
CA PRO A 708 0.38 1.13 9.29
C PRO A 708 1.03 -0.22 9.58
N ASP A 709 0.67 -1.31 8.86
CA ASP A 709 1.19 -2.64 9.15
C ASP A 709 2.67 -2.77 8.73
N GLU A 710 3.03 -2.18 7.60
CA GLU A 710 4.42 -2.07 7.12
C GLU A 710 5.26 -1.08 7.96
N ASN A 711 4.62 -0.18 8.72
CA ASN A 711 5.31 0.91 9.43
C ASN A 711 5.33 0.78 10.97
N LYS A 712 5.13 -0.42 11.51
CA LYS A 712 5.08 -0.68 12.98
C LYS A 712 6.38 -0.37 13.73
N ASN A 713 7.50 -0.33 13.03
CA ASN A 713 8.83 -0.26 13.64
C ASN A 713 9.55 1.08 13.45
N VAL A 714 8.85 2.11 12.99
CA VAL A 714 9.43 3.43 12.73
C VAL A 714 9.84 4.12 14.02
N ASP A 715 11.14 4.32 14.19
CA ASP A 715 11.70 5.20 15.22
C ASP A 715 11.53 6.67 14.79
N ALA A 716 11.22 7.54 15.74
CA ALA A 716 11.08 8.97 15.48
C ALA A 716 11.33 9.79 16.74
N ILE A 717 11.45 11.11 16.55
CA ILE A 717 11.44 12.11 17.61
C ILE A 717 10.16 12.92 17.48
N VAL A 718 9.30 12.87 18.49
CA VAL A 718 8.10 13.71 18.54
C VAL A 718 8.28 14.78 19.61
N GLU A 719 8.16 16.04 19.19
CA GLU A 719 8.29 17.18 20.09
C GLU A 719 6.98 17.47 20.83
N PHE A 720 7.12 17.85 22.10
CA PHE A 720 6.02 18.26 22.97
C PHE A 720 6.38 19.60 23.62
N TYR A 721 5.40 20.51 23.66
CA TYR A 721 5.55 21.81 24.29
C TYR A 721 4.60 21.94 25.49
N ASN A 722 5.20 22.20 26.67
CA ASN A 722 4.45 22.50 27.89
C ASN A 722 4.07 23.98 27.90
N LYS A 723 2.83 24.29 28.26
CA LYS A 723 2.25 25.63 28.44
C LYS A 723 2.00 25.95 29.91
N ALA A 724 2.05 24.97 30.81
CA ALA A 724 1.72 25.12 32.22
C ALA A 724 2.92 25.57 33.06
N TYR A 725 2.72 26.62 33.86
CA TYR A 725 3.70 27.16 34.79
C TYR A 725 3.06 27.67 36.10
N ASP A 726 3.87 28.06 37.08
CA ASP A 726 3.40 28.60 38.36
C ASP A 726 3.23 30.11 38.30
N CYS A 727 2.12 30.56 37.72
CA CYS A 727 1.85 31.97 37.43
C CYS A 727 1.84 32.88 38.68
N GLY A 728 2.65 33.95 38.65
CA GLY A 728 2.80 34.87 39.77
C GLY A 728 1.51 35.51 40.28
N ASP A 729 0.60 35.89 39.35
CA ASP A 729 -0.56 36.73 39.64
C ASP A 729 -1.92 36.08 39.29
N CYS A 730 -1.96 34.77 39.00
CA CYS A 730 -3.16 34.05 38.56
C CYS A 730 -4.10 33.57 39.69
N GLY A 731 -4.14 34.28 40.81
CA GLY A 731 -5.02 33.98 41.95
C GLY A 731 -4.35 33.30 43.17
N PHE A 732 -5.16 32.64 43.98
CA PHE A 732 -4.77 31.90 45.18
C PHE A 732 -4.10 30.56 44.82
N TYR A 733 -4.66 29.82 43.86
CA TYR A 733 -4.08 28.59 43.31
C TYR A 733 -3.28 28.90 42.04
N ARG A 734 -2.06 29.42 42.22
CA ARG A 734 -1.18 29.94 41.16
C ARG A 734 -0.67 28.91 40.14
N ARG A 735 -0.63 27.63 40.54
CA ARG A 735 -0.04 26.55 39.74
C ARG A 735 -0.99 26.11 38.63
N GLN A 736 -0.54 26.23 37.38
CA GLN A 736 -1.23 25.70 36.21
C GLN A 736 -0.85 24.24 35.96
N TRP A 737 -1.77 23.46 35.39
CA TRP A 737 -1.52 22.08 34.98
C TRP A 737 -1.87 21.86 33.51
N GLN A 738 -1.02 21.16 32.78
CA GLN A 738 -1.30 20.67 31.41
C GLN A 738 -1.35 19.14 31.43
N TYR A 739 -2.35 18.59 30.75
CA TYR A 739 -2.55 17.16 30.63
C TYR A 739 -2.03 16.65 29.28
N PHE A 740 -1.22 15.59 29.30
CA PHE A 740 -0.54 15.09 28.10
C PHE A 740 -0.42 13.56 28.07
N GLY A 741 -0.18 13.04 26.86
CA GLY A 741 0.11 11.64 26.55
C GLY A 741 1.46 11.47 25.86
N ILE A 742 1.96 10.24 25.83
CA ILE A 742 3.26 9.90 25.23
C ILE A 742 3.08 9.55 23.76
N PRO A 743 3.69 10.29 22.80
CA PRO A 743 3.48 10.09 21.35
C PRO A 743 4.32 8.96 20.72
N VAL A 744 4.94 8.12 21.56
CA VAL A 744 5.73 6.95 21.19
C VAL A 744 5.31 5.78 22.08
N ASN A 745 5.67 4.55 21.73
CA ASN A 745 5.26 3.34 22.45
C ASN A 745 5.55 3.42 23.95
N SER A 746 6.76 3.83 24.29
CA SER A 746 7.18 4.12 25.66
C SER A 746 8.46 4.93 25.72
N VAL A 747 8.70 5.59 26.85
CA VAL A 747 10.01 6.19 27.19
C VAL A 747 10.40 5.84 28.62
N ALA A 748 11.66 5.52 28.85
CA ALA A 748 12.14 5.08 30.17
C ALA A 748 11.96 6.16 31.25
N THR A 749 12.20 7.42 30.88
CA THR A 749 12.09 8.60 31.74
C THR A 749 11.53 9.77 30.97
N PHE A 750 10.82 10.67 31.65
CA PHE A 750 10.44 11.94 31.06
C PHE A 750 11.69 12.79 30.73
N PRO A 751 11.79 13.37 29.52
CA PRO A 751 12.88 14.28 29.16
C PRO A 751 12.72 15.58 29.97
N THR A 752 13.50 15.79 31.03
CA THR A 752 13.34 16.92 31.97
C THR A 752 14.36 18.03 31.72
N SER A 753 13.96 19.29 31.93
CA SER A 753 14.88 20.43 32.06
C SER A 753 15.30 20.69 33.52
N GLY A 754 14.67 19.99 34.47
CA GLY A 754 14.90 20.09 35.92
C GLY A 754 13.87 20.96 36.66
N GLN A 755 12.98 21.66 35.94
CA GLN A 755 11.95 22.54 36.52
C GLN A 755 10.56 21.89 36.61
N GLU A 756 10.39 20.72 36.00
CA GLU A 756 9.09 20.08 35.85
C GLU A 756 8.66 19.30 37.08
N THR A 757 7.35 19.27 37.32
CA THR A 757 6.70 18.27 38.16
C THR A 757 5.71 17.50 37.30
N VAL A 758 5.83 16.17 37.28
CA VAL A 758 5.02 15.28 36.43
C VAL A 758 4.33 14.23 37.30
N PHE A 759 3.03 14.03 37.08
CA PHE A 759 2.24 12.99 37.73
C PHE A 759 1.46 12.15 36.72
N GLN A 760 1.06 10.95 37.13
CA GLN A 760 0.20 10.06 36.36
C GLN A 760 -1.15 9.88 37.06
N TRP A 761 -2.21 9.90 36.28
CA TRP A 761 -3.55 9.59 36.75
C TRP A 761 -3.72 8.07 36.96
N LYS A 762 -4.12 7.65 38.16
CA LYS A 762 -4.40 6.24 38.47
C LYS A 762 -5.78 6.07 39.08
N GLU A 763 -6.72 5.55 38.28
CA GLU A 763 -8.11 5.29 38.69
C GLU A 763 -8.24 4.41 39.95
N PRO A 764 -7.41 3.37 40.18
CA PRO A 764 -7.55 2.52 41.38
C PRO A 764 -7.14 3.18 42.71
N VAL A 765 -6.54 4.38 42.69
CA VAL A 765 -6.07 5.05 43.92
C VAL A 765 -7.23 5.77 44.61
N ASN A 766 -7.39 5.59 45.93
CA ASN A 766 -8.33 6.38 46.73
C ASN A 766 -7.65 7.64 47.30
N GLY A 767 -8.33 8.79 47.26
CA GLY A 767 -7.77 10.08 47.66
C GLY A 767 -7.14 10.83 46.47
N ASN A 768 -5.88 11.27 46.58
CA ASN A 768 -5.22 11.94 45.47
C ASN A 768 -4.80 10.91 44.39
N LYS A 769 -5.48 10.94 43.25
CA LYS A 769 -5.21 10.03 42.11
C LYS A 769 -3.98 10.40 41.29
N TRP A 770 -3.45 11.61 41.47
CA TRP A 770 -2.20 12.05 40.87
C TRP A 770 -1.03 11.51 41.68
N THR A 771 -0.38 10.50 41.11
CA THR A 771 0.70 9.76 41.76
C THR A 771 1.97 9.81 40.94
N GLN A 772 3.09 9.38 41.54
CA GLN A 772 4.35 9.26 40.81
C GLN A 772 4.15 8.37 39.57
N PRO A 773 4.63 8.82 38.38
CA PRO A 773 4.51 8.04 37.15
C PRO A 773 5.18 6.67 37.25
N ASP A 774 4.52 5.67 36.66
CA ASP A 774 5.14 4.37 36.41
C ASP A 774 6.28 4.53 35.40
N LYS A 775 7.30 3.66 35.52
CA LYS A 775 8.41 3.59 34.57
C LYS A 775 8.38 2.24 33.85
N PRO A 776 8.47 2.19 32.51
CA PRO A 776 8.54 3.33 31.60
C PRO A 776 7.20 4.10 31.50
N PHE A 777 7.24 5.35 31.03
CA PHE A 777 6.06 6.09 30.60
C PHE A 777 5.50 5.41 29.34
N MET A 778 4.19 5.24 29.26
CA MET A 778 3.54 4.41 28.24
C MET A 778 2.57 5.20 27.38
N ALA A 779 2.45 4.80 26.11
CA ALA A 779 1.37 5.26 25.24
C ALA A 779 -0.03 5.02 25.86
N PHE A 780 -0.99 5.86 25.50
CA PHE A 780 -2.40 5.85 25.91
C PHE A 780 -2.65 5.96 27.42
N LYS A 781 -1.63 6.29 28.21
CA LYS A 781 -1.76 6.72 29.61
C LYS A 781 -1.81 8.25 29.69
N GLY A 782 -2.58 8.77 30.65
CA GLY A 782 -2.71 10.20 30.91
C GLY A 782 -1.79 10.68 32.03
N TYR A 783 -1.07 11.78 31.74
CA TYR A 783 -0.15 12.45 32.65
C TYR A 783 -0.52 13.93 32.81
N GLU A 784 -0.04 14.55 33.88
CA GLU A 784 -0.07 16.00 34.03
C GLU A 784 1.33 16.55 34.28
N ILE A 785 1.58 17.77 33.82
CA ILE A 785 2.84 18.49 33.97
C ILE A 785 2.59 19.95 34.39
N THR A 786 3.53 20.48 35.17
CA THR A 786 3.65 21.90 35.49
C THR A 786 5.12 22.28 35.58
N ASP A 787 5.45 23.49 35.18
CA ASP A 787 6.77 24.10 35.34
C ASP A 787 6.81 25.02 36.57
N LYS A 788 7.87 24.98 37.37
CA LYS A 788 8.01 25.82 38.57
C LYS A 788 8.29 27.30 38.27
N SER A 789 8.59 27.65 37.02
CA SER A 789 8.83 29.02 36.58
C SER A 789 7.59 29.92 36.74
N LYS A 790 7.85 31.23 36.84
CA LYS A 790 6.82 32.28 36.99
C LYS A 790 6.36 32.88 35.66
N THR A 791 6.97 32.46 34.56
CA THR A 791 6.73 32.92 33.19
C THR A 791 6.46 31.72 32.29
N PRO A 792 5.79 31.90 31.13
CA PRO A 792 5.59 30.81 30.18
C PRO A 792 6.91 30.10 29.82
N PRO A 793 6.98 28.76 29.89
CA PRO A 793 8.19 28.02 29.58
C PRO A 793 8.44 28.05 28.06
N THR A 794 9.71 28.00 27.65
CA THR A 794 10.10 27.98 26.22
C THR A 794 10.69 26.64 25.79
N HIS A 795 10.82 25.69 26.72
CA HIS A 795 11.47 24.41 26.46
C HIS A 795 10.57 23.47 25.64
N VAL A 796 11.15 22.83 24.63
CA VAL A 796 10.48 21.82 23.80
C VAL A 796 11.07 20.45 24.13
N TYR A 797 10.23 19.60 24.68
CA TYR A 797 10.57 18.24 25.07
C TYR A 797 10.62 17.32 23.86
N LYS A 798 11.56 16.37 23.85
CA LYS A 798 11.73 15.40 22.75
C LYS A 798 11.46 13.99 23.25
N PHE A 799 10.40 13.37 22.74
CA PHE A 799 10.12 11.96 22.95
C PHE A 799 10.72 11.15 21.81
N THR A 800 11.79 10.41 22.10
CA THR A 800 12.45 9.53 21.14
C THR A 800 12.01 8.09 21.35
N GLY A 801 11.56 7.42 20.29
CA GLY A 801 11.19 6.01 20.33
C GLY A 801 10.33 5.60 19.14
N LYS A 802 9.83 4.36 19.19
CA LYS A 802 8.93 3.82 18.15
C LYS A 802 7.57 4.50 18.20
N LEU A 803 7.08 4.92 17.05
CA LEU A 803 5.76 5.53 16.92
C LEU A 803 4.65 4.53 17.23
N GLN A 804 3.54 5.04 17.77
CA GLN A 804 2.28 4.30 17.78
C GLN A 804 1.62 4.39 16.41
N VAL A 805 1.41 3.23 15.78
CA VAL A 805 0.74 3.11 14.48
C VAL A 805 -0.28 1.99 14.51
N GLY A 806 -1.33 2.10 13.70
CA GLY A 806 -2.43 1.16 13.71
C GLY A 806 -3.45 1.40 14.83
N ASP A 807 -4.55 0.65 14.79
CA ASP A 807 -5.66 0.79 15.73
C ASP A 807 -5.20 0.50 17.17
N ALA A 808 -5.62 1.34 18.12
CA ALA A 808 -5.35 1.13 19.54
C ALA A 808 -6.59 0.63 20.28
N ASN A 809 -6.44 -0.39 21.11
CA ASN A 809 -7.46 -0.85 22.06
C ASN A 809 -6.99 -0.55 23.48
N VAL A 810 -7.66 0.38 24.16
CA VAL A 810 -7.29 0.83 25.51
C VAL A 810 -8.32 0.32 26.51
N SER A 811 -7.87 -0.51 27.44
CA SER A 811 -8.71 -1.01 28.54
C SER A 811 -8.92 0.07 29.60
N LEU A 812 -10.15 0.17 30.11
CA LEU A 812 -10.56 1.09 31.17
C LEU A 812 -10.82 0.32 32.48
N THR A 813 -10.56 0.95 33.62
CA THR A 813 -10.78 0.35 34.94
C THR A 813 -11.92 1.04 35.70
N LYS A 814 -12.62 0.28 36.54
CA LYS A 814 -13.60 0.80 37.50
C LYS A 814 -13.41 0.12 38.86
N THR A 815 -12.77 0.82 39.78
CA THR A 815 -12.43 0.30 41.10
C THR A 815 -13.51 0.67 42.11
N SER A 816 -14.06 -0.30 42.84
CA SER A 816 -15.08 -0.03 43.87
C SER A 816 -14.45 0.60 45.11
N GLY A 817 -15.18 1.48 45.82
CA GLY A 817 -14.73 2.07 47.09
C GLY A 817 -13.67 3.18 46.99
N VAL A 818 -13.38 3.68 45.78
CA VAL A 818 -12.47 4.83 45.57
C VAL A 818 -13.24 6.06 45.10
N ASN A 819 -12.75 7.26 45.43
CA ASN A 819 -13.25 8.50 44.84
C ASN A 819 -13.13 8.48 43.31
N TYR A 820 -14.04 9.13 42.56
CA TYR A 820 -14.05 9.16 41.09
C TYR A 820 -13.90 7.77 40.42
N SER A 821 -14.56 6.75 40.97
CA SER A 821 -14.56 5.39 40.41
C SER A 821 -14.96 5.39 38.92
N GLY A 822 -14.17 4.71 38.10
CA GLY A 822 -14.37 4.60 36.66
C GLY A 822 -13.73 5.72 35.83
N ALA A 823 -13.15 6.76 36.44
CA ALA A 823 -12.54 7.87 35.73
C ALA A 823 -11.15 7.49 35.17
N ASN A 824 -11.03 7.33 33.85
CA ASN A 824 -9.81 6.93 33.17
C ASN A 824 -9.31 8.06 32.26
N LEU A 825 -8.07 8.54 32.49
CA LEU A 825 -7.43 9.54 31.64
C LEU A 825 -6.55 8.86 30.59
N ILE A 826 -6.81 9.17 29.32
CA ILE A 826 -6.18 8.54 28.15
C ILE A 826 -5.48 9.63 27.34
N GLY A 827 -4.23 9.37 26.95
CA GLY A 827 -3.45 10.25 26.07
C GLY A 827 -3.66 9.93 24.60
N ASN A 828 -3.78 10.95 23.75
CA ASN A 828 -3.59 10.80 22.31
C ASN A 828 -2.10 10.57 22.03
N SER A 829 -1.74 9.31 21.84
CA SER A 829 -0.39 8.86 21.57
C SER A 829 -0.01 8.82 20.09
N TYR A 830 -0.85 9.37 19.22
CA TYR A 830 -0.54 9.52 17.80
C TYR A 830 0.06 10.91 17.53
N THR A 831 0.83 11.02 16.46
CA THR A 831 1.33 12.30 15.92
C THR A 831 0.22 13.12 15.24
N ALA A 832 -0.96 12.53 15.02
CA ALA A 832 -2.13 13.13 14.39
C ALA A 832 -3.27 13.38 15.40
N ALA A 833 -4.28 14.16 15.00
CA ALA A 833 -5.45 14.42 15.82
C ALA A 833 -6.50 13.30 15.70
N ILE A 834 -7.15 12.96 16.81
CA ILE A 834 -8.27 12.00 16.86
C ILE A 834 -9.59 12.77 16.74
N PRO A 835 -10.40 12.59 15.67
CA PRO A 835 -11.74 13.15 15.62
C PRO A 835 -12.65 12.62 16.75
N ILE A 836 -13.46 13.48 17.35
CA ILE A 836 -14.43 13.08 18.38
C ILE A 836 -15.73 12.66 17.67
N LYS A 837 -15.75 11.43 17.16
CA LYS A 837 -16.91 10.81 16.51
C LYS A 837 -16.81 9.29 16.58
N GLU A 838 -17.95 8.60 16.50
CA GLU A 838 -18.05 7.14 16.64
C GLU A 838 -17.14 6.37 15.66
N GLN A 839 -16.91 6.89 14.45
CA GLN A 839 -16.04 6.22 13.47
C GLN A 839 -14.57 6.18 13.92
N ALA A 840 -14.11 7.21 14.64
CA ALA A 840 -12.73 7.32 15.11
C ALA A 840 -12.54 6.76 16.54
N ILE A 841 -13.57 6.88 17.39
CA ILE A 841 -13.53 6.48 18.81
C ILE A 841 -14.72 5.56 19.07
N GLN A 842 -14.45 4.27 19.22
CA GLN A 842 -15.44 3.24 19.49
C GLN A 842 -15.39 2.86 20.97
N ILE A 843 -16.44 3.17 21.72
CA ILE A 843 -16.49 3.00 23.18
C ILE A 843 -17.37 1.79 23.52
N THR A 844 -16.86 0.90 24.38
CA THR A 844 -17.59 -0.28 24.87
C THR A 844 -17.58 -0.30 26.39
N GLY A 845 -18.75 -0.43 27.03
CA GLY A 845 -18.86 -0.51 28.50
C GLY A 845 -18.53 0.79 29.27
N ALA A 846 -18.44 1.92 28.57
CA ALA A 846 -18.24 3.26 29.13
C ALA A 846 -19.24 4.23 28.49
N GLU A 847 -19.45 5.40 29.11
CA GLU A 847 -20.34 6.41 28.54
C GLU A 847 -19.73 7.02 27.26
N LYS A 848 -20.54 7.24 26.21
CA LYS A 848 -20.13 7.77 24.90
C LYS A 848 -19.92 9.29 24.93
N LYS A 849 -19.13 9.76 25.89
CA LYS A 849 -18.79 11.17 26.08
C LYS A 849 -17.37 11.31 26.60
N LEU A 850 -16.68 12.36 26.18
CA LEU A 850 -15.31 12.63 26.57
C LEU A 850 -15.26 13.83 27.52
N TYR A 851 -14.53 13.71 28.62
CA TYR A 851 -14.18 14.86 29.45
C TYR A 851 -12.86 15.43 28.97
N LEU A 852 -12.88 16.69 28.59
CA LEU A 852 -11.73 17.40 28.06
C LEU A 852 -11.30 18.49 29.03
N PHE A 853 -10.00 18.52 29.37
CA PHE A 853 -9.44 19.48 30.32
C PHE A 853 -8.51 20.44 29.60
N ASN A 854 -8.65 21.73 29.89
CA ASN A 854 -7.75 22.75 29.35
C ASN A 854 -6.63 23.07 30.34
N THR A 855 -5.49 23.48 29.79
CA THR A 855 -4.36 23.90 30.59
C THR A 855 -4.73 25.12 31.43
N GLY A 856 -4.43 25.14 32.72
CA GLY A 856 -4.65 26.33 33.55
C GLY A 856 -4.69 26.08 35.04
N THR A 857 -5.03 27.12 35.81
CA THR A 857 -5.07 27.07 37.28
C THR A 857 -6.39 26.52 37.81
N ARG A 858 -6.37 26.03 39.06
CA ARG A 858 -7.60 25.69 39.78
C ARG A 858 -8.51 26.90 40.01
N ASP A 859 -7.97 28.11 40.12
CA ASP A 859 -8.83 29.30 40.20
C ASP A 859 -9.48 29.64 38.86
N GLY A 860 -8.78 29.42 37.73
CA GLY A 860 -9.36 29.48 36.40
C GLY A 860 -10.54 28.52 36.27
N TRP A 861 -10.38 27.28 36.74
CA TRP A 861 -11.47 26.30 36.84
C TRP A 861 -12.68 26.87 37.59
N ARG A 862 -12.47 27.53 38.74
CA ARG A 862 -13.58 28.01 39.57
C ARG A 862 -14.27 29.24 38.99
N ARG A 863 -13.50 30.17 38.42
CA ARG A 863 -13.99 31.50 38.02
C ARG A 863 -14.43 31.57 36.57
N LEU A 864 -13.81 30.79 35.69
CA LEU A 864 -14.00 30.93 34.26
C LEU A 864 -14.91 29.85 33.69
N ASN A 865 -15.32 28.84 34.46
CA ASN A 865 -16.21 27.76 33.97
C ASN A 865 -17.64 28.24 33.60
N GLY A 866 -17.92 29.54 33.80
CA GLY A 866 -18.89 30.36 33.08
C GLY A 866 -18.27 31.75 32.85
N SER A 867 -18.47 32.37 31.69
CA SER A 867 -17.86 33.69 31.39
C SER A 867 -18.74 34.47 30.42
N THR A 868 -18.79 35.80 30.56
CA THR A 868 -19.39 36.72 29.57
C THR A 868 -18.58 36.81 28.28
N THR A 869 -17.31 36.38 28.31
CA THR A 869 -16.45 36.32 27.14
C THR A 869 -16.70 34.99 26.41
N PRO A 870 -17.09 35.01 25.12
CA PRO A 870 -17.25 33.79 24.34
C PRO A 870 -15.91 33.06 24.25
N GLY A 871 -15.86 31.77 24.59
CA GLY A 871 -14.59 31.07 24.55
C GLY A 871 -14.47 29.88 25.47
N VAL A 872 -13.34 29.20 25.29
CA VAL A 872 -12.79 28.17 26.15
C VAL A 872 -11.59 28.80 26.85
N HIS A 873 -11.56 28.75 28.18
CA HIS A 873 -10.55 29.42 29.01
C HIS A 873 -9.69 28.42 29.79
N GLY A 874 -8.57 28.92 30.30
CA GLY A 874 -7.64 28.13 31.10
C GLY A 874 -8.26 27.51 32.33
N GLY A 875 -7.97 26.23 32.55
CA GLY A 875 -8.44 25.50 33.72
C GLY A 875 -9.90 25.03 33.66
N GLN A 876 -10.60 25.21 32.54
CA GLN A 876 -11.95 24.65 32.37
C GLN A 876 -11.95 23.15 32.04
N TYR A 877 -13.10 22.49 32.28
CA TYR A 877 -13.41 21.18 31.72
C TYR A 877 -14.71 21.21 30.91
N LEU A 878 -14.81 20.29 29.95
CA LEU A 878 -16.00 20.13 29.11
C LEU A 878 -16.35 18.66 28.93
N ALA A 879 -17.60 18.30 29.22
CA ALA A 879 -18.18 17.03 28.80
C ALA A 879 -18.62 17.15 27.33
N VAL A 880 -18.01 16.37 26.44
CA VAL A 880 -18.29 16.37 24.99
C VAL A 880 -18.87 15.01 24.58
N PRO A 881 -20.20 14.88 24.49
CA PRO A 881 -20.85 13.71 23.90
C PRO A 881 -20.46 13.54 22.42
N LEU A 882 -20.30 12.29 21.97
CA LEU A 882 -19.82 12.01 20.60
C LEU A 882 -20.72 12.60 19.50
N ASN A 883 -22.04 12.67 19.72
CA ASN A 883 -23.00 13.12 18.69
C ASN A 883 -23.16 14.65 18.61
N VAL A 884 -22.63 15.38 19.59
CA VAL A 884 -22.67 16.85 19.63
C VAL A 884 -21.28 17.48 19.51
N ALA A 885 -20.23 16.67 19.38
CA ALA A 885 -18.89 17.15 19.09
C ALA A 885 -18.86 17.96 17.79
N GLY A 886 -18.16 19.10 17.80
CA GLY A 886 -18.15 20.03 16.67
C GLY A 886 -19.46 20.82 16.46
N GLN A 887 -20.44 20.73 17.36
CA GLN A 887 -21.66 21.57 17.36
C GLN A 887 -21.51 22.76 18.31
N ALA A 888 -22.09 23.91 17.98
CA ALA A 888 -22.01 25.13 18.81
C ALA A 888 -20.57 25.44 19.28
N ASN A 889 -20.32 25.57 20.58
CA ASN A 889 -18.98 25.79 21.15
C ASN A 889 -18.22 24.49 21.51
N MET A 890 -18.66 23.31 21.04
CA MET A 890 -18.05 22.02 21.37
C MET A 890 -16.84 21.69 20.48
N PRO A 891 -15.71 21.21 21.05
CA PRO A 891 -14.57 20.68 20.33
C PRO A 891 -14.92 19.50 19.41
N ASP A 892 -14.26 19.42 18.26
CA ASP A 892 -14.47 18.36 17.25
C ASP A 892 -13.37 17.27 17.24
N ARG A 893 -12.21 17.52 17.89
CA ARG A 893 -11.06 16.61 17.86
C ARG A 893 -10.17 16.72 19.10
N ILE A 894 -9.33 15.70 19.30
CA ILE A 894 -8.26 15.64 20.30
C ILE A 894 -6.92 15.76 19.57
N PRO A 895 -6.25 16.92 19.61
CA PRO A 895 -4.91 17.10 19.07
C PRO A 895 -3.89 16.08 19.56
N SER A 896 -2.83 15.87 18.79
CA SER A 896 -1.68 15.04 19.18
C SER A 896 -1.17 15.40 20.58
N THR A 897 -0.75 14.39 21.36
CA THR A 897 -0.25 14.48 22.74
C THR A 897 -1.25 14.94 23.80
N GLN A 898 -2.47 15.33 23.46
CA GLN A 898 -3.46 15.77 24.45
C GLN A 898 -4.25 14.62 25.04
N THR A 899 -4.80 14.80 26.24
CA THR A 899 -5.58 13.76 26.92
C THR A 899 -7.08 14.02 26.87
N PHE A 900 -7.84 12.96 27.06
CA PHE A 900 -9.27 12.98 27.35
C PHE A 900 -9.60 11.95 28.42
N MET A 901 -10.70 12.15 29.16
CA MET A 901 -11.14 11.24 30.20
C MET A 901 -12.45 10.56 29.82
N LEU A 902 -12.54 9.27 30.14
CA LEU A 902 -13.72 8.43 29.98
C LEU A 902 -14.16 7.88 31.34
N LEU A 903 -15.48 7.76 31.53
CA LEU A 903 -16.06 7.14 32.71
C LEU A 903 -16.54 5.73 32.39
N ALA A 904 -15.85 4.72 32.93
CA ALA A 904 -16.22 3.32 32.78
C ALA A 904 -17.49 3.00 33.58
N ASN A 905 -18.41 2.26 32.96
CA ASN A 905 -19.63 1.81 33.62
C ASN A 905 -19.40 0.51 34.41
N SER A 906 -18.50 -0.35 33.92
CA SER A 906 -18.15 -1.64 34.52
C SER A 906 -16.67 -1.98 34.28
N ASN A 907 -16.18 -3.00 34.98
CA ASN A 907 -14.89 -3.62 34.65
C ASN A 907 -15.00 -4.39 33.33
N GLY A 908 -14.00 -4.26 32.47
CA GLY A 908 -14.00 -4.78 31.09
C GLY A 908 -14.39 -3.75 30.02
N ALA A 909 -14.66 -2.50 30.42
CA ALA A 909 -14.84 -1.39 29.50
C ALA A 909 -13.56 -1.10 28.70
N SER A 910 -13.72 -0.62 27.47
CA SER A 910 -12.62 -0.32 26.56
C SER A 910 -12.96 0.80 25.60
N VAL A 911 -11.92 1.43 25.04
CA VAL A 911 -12.04 2.34 23.91
C VAL A 911 -11.10 1.88 22.79
N ARG A 912 -11.64 1.73 21.58
CA ARG A 912 -10.87 1.48 20.37
C ARG A 912 -10.74 2.77 19.57
N ILE A 913 -9.51 3.16 19.24
CA ILE A 913 -9.19 4.33 18.43
C ILE A 913 -8.76 3.83 17.06
N LYS A 914 -9.47 4.26 16.00
CA LYS A 914 -9.23 3.83 14.61
C LYS A 914 -8.17 4.71 13.94
N TYR A 915 -7.06 4.11 13.52
CA TYR A 915 -5.91 4.85 12.98
C TYR A 915 -6.19 5.48 11.62
N ASP A 916 -6.92 4.77 10.77
CA ASP A 916 -7.34 5.22 9.43
C ASP A 916 -8.29 6.43 9.46
N GLN A 917 -8.81 6.76 10.64
CA GLN A 917 -9.71 7.90 10.87
C GLN A 917 -9.00 9.12 11.46
N LEU A 918 -7.70 9.05 11.72
CA LEU A 918 -6.91 10.18 12.21
C LEU A 918 -6.84 11.29 11.17
N VAL A 919 -6.75 12.54 11.65
CA VAL A 919 -6.74 13.73 10.80
C VAL A 919 -5.58 14.65 11.12
N LYS A 920 -5.28 15.56 10.18
CA LYS A 920 -4.27 16.61 10.37
C LYS A 920 -4.47 17.38 11.68
N ASN A 921 -3.39 17.63 12.40
CA ASN A 921 -3.39 18.59 13.50
C ASN A 921 -3.71 19.98 12.95
N THR A 922 -4.84 20.51 13.38
CA THR A 922 -5.28 21.89 13.11
C THR A 922 -5.61 22.56 14.43
N LYS A 923 -5.83 23.88 14.43
CA LYS A 923 -6.58 24.48 15.53
C LYS A 923 -7.93 23.75 15.65
N VAL A 924 -8.40 23.59 16.87
CA VAL A 924 -9.64 22.81 17.10
C VAL A 924 -10.82 23.71 16.75
N ASN A 925 -11.68 23.24 15.85
CA ASN A 925 -12.84 23.99 15.40
C ASN A 925 -13.96 23.88 16.43
N LYS A 926 -14.75 24.94 16.54
CA LYS A 926 -16.07 24.92 17.16
C LYS A 926 -17.14 24.98 16.06
N GLY A 927 -18.32 24.44 16.34
CA GLY A 927 -19.49 24.50 15.43
C GLY A 927 -20.01 25.90 15.11
N ASP A 928 -19.62 26.91 15.89
CA ASP A 928 -19.91 28.33 15.63
C ASP A 928 -18.93 29.00 14.64
N GLY A 929 -17.89 28.29 14.20
CA GLY A 929 -16.87 28.78 13.27
C GLY A 929 -15.64 29.40 13.94
N THR A 930 -15.62 29.52 15.27
CA THR A 930 -14.41 29.98 16.00
C THR A 930 -13.42 28.82 16.20
N GLN A 931 -12.12 29.14 16.23
CA GLN A 931 -11.05 28.16 16.46
C GLN A 931 -10.40 28.37 17.82
N ILE A 932 -10.09 27.29 18.54
CA ILE A 932 -9.26 27.35 19.76
C ILE A 932 -7.81 26.98 19.44
N GLY A 933 -6.88 27.79 19.93
CA GLY A 933 -5.43 27.61 19.81
C GLY A 933 -4.93 26.42 20.61
N LEU A 934 -5.25 25.20 20.15
CA LEU A 934 -4.63 23.93 20.56
C LEU A 934 -4.65 23.72 22.10
N ARG A 935 -5.78 24.10 22.71
CA ARG A 935 -6.19 24.05 24.15
C ARG A 935 -5.41 24.94 25.14
N SER A 936 -5.24 26.23 24.80
CA SER A 936 -4.67 27.28 25.68
C SER A 936 -5.52 27.68 26.89
N ALA A 937 -4.89 28.49 27.75
CA ALA A 937 -5.41 29.74 28.32
C ALA A 937 -4.70 30.93 27.62
N ASP A 938 -5.34 31.60 26.64
CA ASP A 938 -5.04 32.97 26.20
C ASP A 938 -6.16 33.50 25.29
N GLU A 939 -6.48 34.79 25.43
CA GLU A 939 -7.81 35.40 25.17
C GLU A 939 -8.06 35.97 23.77
N ASN A 940 -7.11 35.90 22.82
CA ASN A 940 -7.26 36.53 21.51
C ASN A 940 -7.04 35.54 20.36
N ASN A 941 -8.12 34.97 19.82
CA ASN A 941 -8.08 34.27 18.54
C ASN A 941 -9.14 34.84 17.59
N ASN A 942 -8.72 35.84 16.81
CA ASN A 942 -9.33 36.16 15.52
C ASN A 942 -8.54 35.39 14.44
N SER A 943 -9.14 34.39 13.82
CA SER A 943 -8.67 33.88 12.54
C SER A 943 -9.85 33.32 11.74
N GLU A 944 -9.99 33.85 10.53
CA GLU A 944 -10.92 33.41 9.49
C GLU A 944 -10.59 31.99 9.01
N GLU A 945 -11.64 31.22 8.69
CA GLU A 945 -11.87 30.53 7.40
C GLU A 945 -12.37 29.05 7.50
N ILE A 946 -13.14 28.68 6.46
CA ILE A 946 -13.60 27.38 5.97
C ILE A 946 -14.82 26.76 6.70
N GLN A 947 -16.01 27.06 6.15
CA GLN A 947 -17.27 26.37 6.47
C GLN A 947 -17.34 25.01 5.76
N THR A 948 -17.14 23.91 6.49
CA THR A 948 -17.77 22.64 6.13
C THR A 948 -19.18 22.63 6.70
N VAL A 949 -20.19 22.50 5.84
CA VAL A 949 -21.62 22.52 6.19
C VAL A 949 -21.97 21.28 7.03
N VAL A 950 -21.78 21.37 8.35
CA VAL A 950 -22.37 20.44 9.31
C VAL A 950 -23.74 20.99 9.68
N ARG A 951 -24.79 20.15 9.60
CA ARG A 951 -26.13 20.51 10.10
C ARG A 951 -26.00 20.93 11.56
N ARG A 952 -26.26 22.21 11.84
CA ARG A 952 -26.16 22.79 13.17
C ARG A 952 -27.37 22.39 13.99
N LEU A 953 -27.13 21.80 15.16
CA LEU A 953 -28.19 21.52 16.12
C LEU A 953 -28.65 22.83 16.78
N PRO A 954 -29.98 23.07 16.89
CA PRO A 954 -30.48 24.18 17.69
C PRO A 954 -29.95 24.06 19.12
N SER A 955 -29.30 25.12 19.62
CA SER A 955 -28.62 25.07 20.92
C SER A 955 -28.76 26.35 21.74
N LEU A 956 -28.82 26.17 23.06
CA LEU A 956 -28.89 27.22 24.08
C LEU A 956 -27.76 26.98 25.07
N GLN A 957 -26.88 27.96 25.20
CA GLN A 957 -25.87 28.00 26.25
C GLN A 957 -26.35 28.94 27.36
N ILE A 958 -26.23 28.50 28.61
CA ILE A 958 -26.57 29.30 29.78
C ILE A 958 -25.36 29.35 30.70
N ASP A 959 -24.88 30.56 30.93
CA ASP A 959 -23.81 30.85 31.88
C ASP A 959 -24.42 31.37 33.18
N VAL A 960 -23.93 30.92 34.34
CA VAL A 960 -24.26 31.47 35.66
C VAL A 960 -23.03 32.09 36.29
N MET A 961 -23.18 33.31 36.81
CA MET A 961 -22.14 34.03 37.54
C MET A 961 -22.57 34.20 39.00
N GLY A 962 -21.76 33.68 39.92
CA GLY A 962 -21.87 33.90 41.36
C GLY A 962 -20.81 34.88 41.88
N GLU A 963 -20.73 35.02 43.20
CA GLU A 963 -19.80 35.98 43.83
C GLU A 963 -18.34 35.54 43.75
N LYS A 964 -18.09 34.22 43.73
CA LYS A 964 -16.73 33.65 43.81
C LYS A 964 -16.39 32.76 42.62
N SER A 965 -17.39 32.36 41.85
CA SER A 965 -17.29 31.34 40.81
C SER A 965 -18.32 31.53 39.70
N ALA A 966 -18.13 30.83 38.58
CA ALA A 966 -19.07 30.80 37.47
C ALA A 966 -19.14 29.41 36.84
N ASP A 967 -20.24 29.12 36.16
CA ASP A 967 -20.49 27.81 35.57
C ASP A 967 -21.37 27.88 34.30
N ARG A 968 -21.35 26.82 33.49
CA ARG A 968 -22.01 26.76 32.18
C ARG A 968 -22.76 25.46 31.96
N VAL A 969 -23.89 25.56 31.27
CA VAL A 969 -24.67 24.42 30.75
C VAL A 969 -25.00 24.64 29.28
N TRP A 970 -25.02 23.54 28.52
CA TRP A 970 -25.45 23.50 27.13
C TRP A 970 -26.72 22.66 27.00
N LEU A 971 -27.68 23.17 26.24
CA LEU A 971 -28.88 22.48 25.84
C LEU A 971 -28.91 22.42 24.32
N PHE A 972 -29.00 21.22 23.76
CA PHE A 972 -29.23 20.96 22.35
C PHE A 972 -30.66 20.44 22.15
N GLN A 973 -31.23 20.67 20.96
CA GLN A 973 -32.51 20.09 20.59
C GLN A 973 -32.35 19.07 19.47
N GLN A 974 -32.83 17.84 19.69
CA GLN A 974 -32.86 16.76 18.70
C GLN A 974 -34.09 15.87 18.93
N PRO A 975 -35.08 15.80 18.01
CA PRO A 975 -36.35 15.12 18.24
C PRO A 975 -36.32 13.63 18.63
N GLN A 976 -35.17 12.95 18.49
CA GLN A 976 -35.02 11.52 18.79
C GLN A 976 -34.43 11.25 20.20
N THR A 977 -34.16 12.28 21.00
CA THR A 977 -33.66 12.13 22.38
C THR A 977 -34.78 12.25 23.41
N THR A 978 -34.45 12.11 24.69
CA THR A 978 -35.36 12.15 25.82
C THR A 978 -35.03 13.31 26.76
N HIS A 979 -35.79 13.44 27.86
CA HIS A 979 -35.44 14.33 28.97
C HIS A 979 -34.65 13.59 30.09
N GLY A 980 -34.31 12.32 29.88
CA GLY A 980 -33.43 11.52 30.72
C GLY A 980 -32.00 11.52 30.17
N PHE A 981 -31.15 10.56 30.60
CA PHE A 981 -29.80 10.39 30.06
C PHE A 981 -29.80 9.58 28.76
N ASP A 982 -29.41 10.22 27.67
CA ASP A 982 -29.18 9.63 26.34
C ASP A 982 -27.67 9.49 26.06
N ASP A 983 -27.20 8.24 26.03
CA ASP A 983 -25.79 7.94 25.81
C ASP A 983 -25.33 8.40 24.41
N GLY A 984 -24.22 9.12 24.37
CA GLY A 984 -23.70 9.75 23.16
C GLY A 984 -24.25 11.15 22.87
N TRP A 985 -25.35 11.55 23.51
CA TRP A 985 -25.99 12.86 23.34
C TRP A 985 -25.86 13.76 24.58
N ASP A 986 -25.75 13.17 25.77
CA ASP A 986 -25.69 13.91 27.04
C ASP A 986 -24.35 13.81 27.76
N GLY A 987 -23.98 14.90 28.44
CA GLY A 987 -22.77 15.08 29.23
C GLY A 987 -23.12 15.31 30.70
N ARG A 988 -22.81 14.34 31.58
CA ARG A 988 -22.99 14.50 33.04
C ARG A 988 -22.03 15.55 33.59
N LYS A 989 -22.48 16.32 34.56
CA LYS A 989 -21.71 17.36 35.23
C LYS A 989 -20.79 16.76 36.30
N ILE A 990 -19.59 17.33 36.45
CA ILE A 990 -18.71 17.07 37.60
C ILE A 990 -19.11 18.07 38.70
N THR A 991 -19.53 17.54 39.85
CA THR A 991 -19.94 18.34 41.02
C THR A 991 -18.75 18.69 41.91
N GLU A 992 -18.70 19.92 42.43
CA GLU A 992 -17.71 20.37 43.43
C GLU A 992 -18.44 21.26 44.46
N GLU A 993 -18.17 21.04 45.74
CA GLU A 993 -18.72 21.87 46.81
C GLU A 993 -18.07 23.27 46.85
N GLY A 994 -18.86 24.28 47.21
CA GLY A 994 -18.36 25.65 47.42
C GLY A 994 -18.12 26.46 46.14
N ILE A 995 -18.65 26.01 45.01
CA ILE A 995 -18.74 26.76 43.76
C ILE A 995 -20.18 26.76 43.23
N VAL A 996 -20.51 27.75 42.41
CA VAL A 996 -21.82 27.87 41.78
C VAL A 996 -21.93 26.79 40.72
N GLN A 997 -23.06 26.10 40.68
CA GLN A 997 -23.32 25.08 39.67
C GLN A 997 -24.71 25.25 39.06
N LEU A 998 -24.79 25.19 37.74
CA LEU A 998 -26.02 25.15 36.95
C LEU A 998 -26.02 23.89 36.10
N TYR A 999 -27.13 23.16 36.11
CA TYR A 999 -27.27 21.90 35.38
C TYR A 999 -28.69 21.71 34.86
N VAL A 1000 -28.84 20.93 33.79
CA VAL A 1000 -30.15 20.39 33.42
C VAL A 1000 -30.43 19.19 34.32
N ALA A 1001 -31.60 19.20 34.95
CA ALA A 1001 -32.07 18.11 35.82
C ALA A 1001 -32.84 17.09 34.97
N GLY A 1002 -32.21 15.95 34.72
CA GLY A 1002 -32.83 14.85 33.99
C GLY A 1002 -33.98 14.21 34.76
N THR A 1003 -34.92 13.59 34.05
CA THR A 1003 -36.04 12.85 34.67
C THR A 1003 -35.59 11.62 35.45
N ASP A 1004 -34.34 11.19 35.28
CA ASP A 1004 -33.66 10.09 35.96
C ASP A 1004 -32.81 10.55 37.17
N ASN A 1005 -32.99 11.80 37.63
CA ASN A 1005 -32.20 12.47 38.68
C ASN A 1005 -30.73 12.74 38.30
N SER A 1006 -30.36 12.62 37.03
CA SER A 1006 -29.03 12.99 36.55
C SER A 1006 -28.86 14.51 36.46
N GLN A 1007 -27.63 14.97 36.68
CA GLN A 1007 -27.23 16.38 36.52
C GLN A 1007 -26.37 16.51 35.27
N PHE A 1008 -26.84 17.25 34.27
CA PHE A 1008 -26.15 17.39 32.98
C PHE A 1008 -25.48 18.75 32.83
N GLN A 1009 -24.21 18.73 32.38
CA GLN A 1009 -23.52 19.89 31.83
C GLN A 1009 -23.92 20.10 30.36
N VAL A 1010 -24.15 19.01 29.63
CA VAL A 1010 -24.65 19.03 28.25
C VAL A 1010 -25.88 18.15 28.21
N ALA A 1011 -27.03 18.68 27.82
CA ALA A 1011 -28.25 17.92 27.63
C ALA A 1011 -28.76 18.09 26.20
N THR A 1012 -29.26 17.02 25.60
CA THR A 1012 -29.92 17.03 24.31
C THR A 1012 -31.37 16.58 24.50
N VAL A 1013 -32.32 17.48 24.26
CA VAL A 1013 -33.74 17.24 24.52
C VAL A 1013 -34.54 17.17 23.21
N PRO A 1014 -35.68 16.46 23.17
CA PRO A 1014 -36.54 16.45 21.99
C PRO A 1014 -37.15 17.82 21.72
N GLU A 1015 -37.50 18.55 22.78
CA GLU A 1015 -38.08 19.88 22.76
C GLU A 1015 -37.68 20.69 24.00
N THR A 1016 -37.79 22.02 23.89
CA THR A 1016 -37.47 22.94 25.00
C THR A 1016 -38.60 23.09 26.01
N ASP A 1017 -39.72 22.39 25.83
CA ASP A 1017 -40.81 22.44 26.79
C ASP A 1017 -40.49 21.66 28.07
N ASN A 1018 -40.82 22.25 29.21
CA ASN A 1018 -40.65 21.65 30.53
C ASN A 1018 -39.23 21.19 30.90
N VAL A 1019 -38.18 21.71 30.27
CA VAL A 1019 -36.79 21.41 30.65
C VAL A 1019 -36.48 22.04 32.00
N LYS A 1020 -36.10 21.23 32.98
CA LYS A 1020 -35.82 21.66 34.37
C LYS A 1020 -34.34 21.99 34.53
N LEU A 1021 -34.04 23.12 35.16
CA LEU A 1021 -32.67 23.51 35.50
C LEU A 1021 -32.50 23.56 37.02
N GLY A 1022 -31.49 22.85 37.50
CA GLY A 1022 -31.06 22.88 38.89
C GLY A 1022 -29.91 23.83 39.12
N PHE A 1023 -29.83 24.34 40.34
CA PHE A 1023 -28.88 25.37 40.74
C PHE A 1023 -28.33 25.10 42.14
N THR A 1024 -27.02 25.24 42.29
CA THR A 1024 -26.29 25.13 43.56
C THR A 1024 -25.50 26.43 43.78
N PRO A 1025 -25.69 27.15 44.90
CA PRO A 1025 -24.97 28.40 45.17
C PRO A 1025 -23.55 28.17 45.71
N ASP A 1026 -22.64 29.13 45.47
CA ASP A 1026 -21.29 29.18 46.07
C ASP A 1026 -21.25 29.83 47.47
N ALA A 1027 -22.38 30.38 47.93
CA ALA A 1027 -22.54 30.99 49.24
C ALA A 1027 -23.90 30.64 49.84
N LYS A 1028 -24.05 30.79 51.18
CA LYS A 1028 -25.32 30.51 51.88
C LYS A 1028 -26.43 31.52 51.53
N SER A 1029 -26.06 32.71 51.06
CA SER A 1029 -26.92 33.77 50.53
C SER A 1029 -26.04 34.62 49.61
N GLY A 1030 -26.53 34.94 48.41
CA GLY A 1030 -25.77 35.72 47.44
C GLY A 1030 -26.62 36.10 46.23
N ARG A 1031 -26.07 36.98 45.38
CA ARG A 1031 -26.70 37.46 44.14
C ARG A 1031 -26.04 36.80 42.93
N TYR A 1032 -26.86 36.26 42.03
CA TYR A 1032 -26.42 35.46 40.88
C TYR A 1032 -27.01 35.99 39.59
N THR A 1033 -26.27 35.89 38.48
CA THR A 1033 -26.73 36.32 37.15
C THR A 1033 -26.61 35.21 36.13
N LEU A 1034 -27.70 34.91 35.43
CA LEU A 1034 -27.74 34.04 34.26
C LEU A 1034 -27.58 34.85 32.98
N ASN A 1035 -26.75 34.37 32.05
CA ASN A 1035 -26.63 34.89 30.70
C ASN A 1035 -27.02 33.80 29.70
N PHE A 1036 -27.83 34.16 28.70
CA PHE A 1036 -28.36 33.23 27.72
C PHE A 1036 -27.79 33.51 26.32
N LEU A 1037 -27.26 32.48 25.67
CA LEU A 1037 -26.72 32.54 24.31
C LEU A 1037 -27.46 31.53 23.43
N LEU A 1038 -28.20 32.05 22.44
CA LEU A 1038 -28.99 31.22 21.51
C LEU A 1038 -28.26 31.05 20.18
N SER A 1039 -28.25 29.82 19.69
CA SER A 1039 -27.86 29.52 18.32
C SER A 1039 -28.80 30.18 17.32
N GLU A 1040 -28.32 30.38 16.09
CA GLU A 1040 -29.08 31.02 15.01
C GLU A 1040 -30.40 30.29 14.74
N GLU A 1041 -30.37 28.96 14.79
CA GLU A 1041 -31.49 28.07 14.55
C GLU A 1041 -32.61 28.25 15.58
N MET A 1042 -32.31 28.72 16.80
CA MET A 1042 -33.32 28.97 17.85
C MET A 1042 -33.79 30.43 17.93
N ARG A 1043 -33.18 31.38 17.21
CA ARG A 1043 -33.47 32.82 17.36
C ARG A 1043 -34.90 33.22 17.04
N HIS A 1044 -35.56 32.48 16.14
CA HIS A 1044 -36.94 32.75 15.73
C HIS A 1044 -37.99 32.00 16.58
N GLY A 1045 -37.55 31.13 17.50
CA GLY A 1045 -38.41 30.42 18.45
C GLY A 1045 -38.97 31.33 19.55
N SER A 1046 -39.98 30.83 20.26
CA SER A 1046 -40.54 31.48 21.46
C SER A 1046 -40.17 30.67 22.70
N ILE A 1047 -38.92 30.80 23.15
CA ILE A 1047 -38.41 30.13 24.37
C ILE A 1047 -38.56 31.07 25.57
N TYR A 1048 -39.08 30.56 26.67
CA TYR A 1048 -39.29 31.29 27.92
C TYR A 1048 -38.56 30.60 29.06
N PHE A 1049 -37.96 31.40 29.94
CA PHE A 1049 -37.37 30.99 31.20
C PHE A 1049 -38.32 31.36 32.35
N HIS A 1050 -38.49 30.44 33.29
CA HIS A 1050 -39.34 30.57 34.46
C HIS A 1050 -38.52 30.36 35.73
N ASP A 1051 -38.63 31.28 36.68
CA ASP A 1051 -38.13 31.12 38.06
C ASP A 1051 -39.31 30.79 38.97
N ILE A 1052 -39.34 29.56 39.49
CA ILE A 1052 -40.51 29.08 40.27
C ILE A 1052 -40.58 29.70 41.67
N VAL A 1053 -39.47 30.26 42.17
CA VAL A 1053 -39.41 30.87 43.49
C VAL A 1053 -39.95 32.30 43.43
N THR A 1054 -39.55 33.07 42.41
CA THR A 1054 -40.00 34.47 42.25
C THR A 1054 -41.29 34.59 41.43
N GLY A 1055 -41.67 33.54 40.69
CA GLY A 1055 -42.77 33.57 39.72
C GLY A 1055 -42.43 34.31 38.42
N ALA A 1056 -41.18 34.74 38.22
CA ALA A 1056 -40.77 35.48 37.04
C ALA A 1056 -40.81 34.60 35.78
N LYS A 1057 -41.37 35.16 34.70
CA LYS A 1057 -41.37 34.57 33.35
C LYS A 1057 -40.78 35.55 32.36
N ILE A 1058 -39.66 35.18 31.74
CA ILE A 1058 -38.96 36.02 30.76
C ILE A 1058 -38.86 35.30 29.42
N ARG A 1059 -39.00 36.03 28.32
CA ARG A 1059 -38.67 35.50 26.99
C ARG A 1059 -37.16 35.55 26.81
N ILE A 1060 -36.57 34.45 26.37
CA ILE A 1060 -35.12 34.39 26.13
C ILE A 1060 -34.82 34.91 24.73
N THR A 1061 -33.94 35.91 24.65
CA THR A 1061 -33.31 36.39 23.42
C THR A 1061 -31.80 36.20 23.52
N ASN A 1062 -31.09 36.17 22.39
CA ASN A 1062 -29.63 36.04 22.41
C ASN A 1062 -29.00 37.21 23.18
N GLY A 1063 -28.17 36.92 24.17
CA GLY A 1063 -27.56 37.90 25.08
C GLY A 1063 -28.46 38.36 26.23
N ALA A 1064 -29.65 37.77 26.42
CA ALA A 1064 -30.50 38.09 27.56
C ALA A 1064 -29.83 37.73 28.89
N THR A 1065 -30.17 38.47 29.95
CA THR A 1065 -29.65 38.24 31.30
C THR A 1065 -30.76 38.20 32.34
N TYR A 1066 -30.60 37.42 33.40
CA TYR A 1066 -31.54 37.37 34.53
C TYR A 1066 -30.78 37.30 35.86
N THR A 1067 -31.11 38.18 36.80
CA THR A 1067 -30.46 38.24 38.11
C THR A 1067 -31.43 37.82 39.22
N PHE A 1068 -30.95 37.02 40.15
CA PHE A 1068 -31.73 36.50 41.26
C PHE A 1068 -30.90 36.36 42.54
N GLU A 1069 -31.57 36.21 43.67
CA GLU A 1069 -30.97 35.96 44.99
C GLU A 1069 -31.42 34.60 45.53
N THR A 1070 -30.60 33.97 46.38
CA THR A 1070 -30.84 32.61 46.88
C THR A 1070 -31.06 32.59 48.38
N GLY A 1071 -32.10 31.88 48.83
CA GLY A 1071 -32.39 31.61 50.24
C GLY A 1071 -31.96 30.20 50.68
N LYS A 1072 -31.91 29.97 52.00
CA LYS A 1072 -31.52 28.69 52.62
C LYS A 1072 -32.51 27.54 52.37
N GLU A 1073 -33.74 27.87 51.96
CA GLU A 1073 -34.87 26.96 51.71
C GLU A 1073 -35.21 26.83 50.21
N ASP A 1074 -34.37 27.38 49.32
CA ASP A 1074 -34.64 27.34 47.88
C ASP A 1074 -34.58 25.90 47.34
N PRO A 1075 -35.49 25.50 46.42
CA PRO A 1075 -35.45 24.18 45.81
C PRO A 1075 -34.22 24.02 44.90
N ALA A 1076 -33.58 22.85 44.97
CA ALA A 1076 -32.43 22.53 44.12
C ALA A 1076 -32.74 22.62 42.61
N VAL A 1077 -33.99 22.33 42.22
CA VAL A 1077 -34.51 22.56 40.86
C VAL A 1077 -35.38 23.80 40.89
N ARG A 1078 -34.80 24.95 40.53
CA ARG A 1078 -35.43 26.27 40.66
C ARG A 1078 -36.01 26.81 39.35
N PHE A 1079 -35.41 26.45 38.22
CA PHE A 1079 -35.80 27.06 36.94
C PHE A 1079 -36.38 26.05 35.96
N ARG A 1080 -37.17 26.57 35.02
CA ARG A 1080 -37.77 25.79 33.95
C ARG A 1080 -37.76 26.55 32.64
N LEU A 1081 -37.52 25.85 31.54
CA LEU A 1081 -37.69 26.37 30.19
C LEU A 1081 -39.03 25.91 29.61
N SER A 1082 -39.65 26.72 28.76
CA SER A 1082 -40.84 26.34 27.99
C SER A 1082 -40.83 26.97 26.60
N GLY A 1083 -41.41 26.31 25.61
CA GLY A 1083 -41.62 26.87 24.27
C GLY A 1083 -41.18 25.95 23.14
N ASN A 1084 -41.47 26.37 21.90
CA ASN A 1084 -41.07 25.65 20.68
C ASN A 1084 -39.99 26.45 19.94
N ALA A 1085 -38.82 25.85 19.74
CA ALA A 1085 -37.91 26.30 18.70
C ALA A 1085 -38.54 25.95 17.34
N ILE A 1086 -38.71 26.93 16.46
CA ILE A 1086 -39.08 26.64 15.07
C ILE A 1086 -37.81 26.09 14.42
N ILE A 1087 -37.82 24.79 14.09
CA ILE A 1087 -36.72 24.13 13.39
C ILE A 1087 -36.61 24.77 12.00
N SER A 1088 -35.56 25.54 11.77
CA SER A 1088 -35.21 26.06 10.44
C SER A 1088 -34.72 24.89 9.55
N PRO A 1089 -35.03 24.88 8.24
CA PRO A 1089 -34.93 23.70 7.37
C PRO A 1089 -33.54 23.05 7.21
N ASN A 1090 -33.54 21.76 6.84
CA ASN A 1090 -32.43 20.81 6.83
C ASN A 1090 -31.54 20.84 5.57
N SER A 1091 -31.82 21.69 4.57
CA SER A 1091 -30.92 21.95 3.44
C SER A 1091 -31.00 23.40 2.93
N PRO A 1092 -29.95 23.94 2.27
CA PRO A 1092 -30.01 25.26 1.63
C PRO A 1092 -31.19 25.39 0.67
N ASP A 1093 -31.51 24.33 -0.06
CA ASP A 1093 -32.67 24.25 -0.96
C ASP A 1093 -34.00 24.35 -0.22
N GLU A 1094 -34.14 23.68 0.92
CA GLU A 1094 -35.36 23.75 1.73
C GLU A 1094 -35.63 25.18 2.24
N SER A 1095 -34.57 25.97 2.52
CA SER A 1095 -34.68 27.38 2.93
C SER A 1095 -35.19 28.30 1.80
N LEU A 1096 -35.02 27.89 0.55
CA LEU A 1096 -35.42 28.63 -0.66
C LEU A 1096 -36.84 28.28 -1.13
N ILE A 1097 -37.48 27.28 -0.52
CA ILE A 1097 -38.87 26.92 -0.82
C ILE A 1097 -39.80 27.62 0.17
N GLN A 1098 -40.84 28.30 -0.30
CA GLN A 1098 -41.88 28.94 0.51
C GLN A 1098 -43.25 28.32 0.23
N VAL A 1099 -44.02 28.06 1.30
CA VAL A 1099 -45.40 27.55 1.22
C VAL A 1099 -46.30 28.49 2.00
N VAL A 1100 -47.20 29.17 1.29
CA VAL A 1100 -48.08 30.20 1.86
C VAL A 1100 -49.53 30.01 1.40
N SER A 1101 -50.48 30.53 2.17
CA SER A 1101 -51.86 30.66 1.70
C SER A 1101 -52.07 32.03 1.08
N GLU A 1102 -52.57 32.07 -0.16
CA GLU A 1102 -52.86 33.29 -0.90
C GLU A 1102 -54.22 33.15 -1.60
N SER A 1103 -55.14 34.08 -1.37
CA SER A 1103 -56.48 34.12 -1.99
C SER A 1103 -57.29 32.82 -1.93
N GLY A 1104 -57.27 32.13 -0.77
CA GLY A 1104 -58.00 30.87 -0.58
C GLY A 1104 -57.34 29.64 -1.22
N LYS A 1105 -56.09 29.77 -1.70
CA LYS A 1105 -55.30 28.71 -2.34
C LYS A 1105 -53.97 28.51 -1.62
N ILE A 1106 -53.28 27.41 -1.91
CA ILE A 1106 -51.91 27.16 -1.44
C ILE A 1106 -50.95 27.54 -2.56
N LYS A 1107 -50.02 28.46 -2.31
CA LYS A 1107 -48.95 28.84 -3.23
C LYS A 1107 -47.63 28.31 -2.73
N ILE A 1108 -46.88 27.69 -3.63
CA ILE A 1108 -45.57 27.13 -3.38
C ILE A 1108 -44.59 27.84 -4.32
N SER A 1109 -43.59 28.50 -3.76
CA SER A 1109 -42.54 29.19 -4.51
C SER A 1109 -41.22 28.47 -4.24
N ASN A 1110 -40.60 27.92 -5.29
CA ASN A 1110 -39.32 27.22 -5.20
C ASN A 1110 -38.24 28.10 -5.83
N ALA A 1111 -37.42 28.76 -5.01
CA ALA A 1111 -36.29 29.55 -5.47
C ALA A 1111 -34.97 28.74 -5.58
N SER A 1112 -35.00 27.42 -5.35
CA SER A 1112 -33.83 26.55 -5.51
C SER A 1112 -33.60 26.15 -6.98
N GLU A 1113 -32.45 25.55 -7.27
CA GLU A 1113 -32.09 25.06 -8.62
C GLU A 1113 -32.75 23.70 -8.95
N HIS A 1114 -33.32 23.01 -7.97
CA HIS A 1114 -33.81 21.65 -8.09
C HIS A 1114 -35.34 21.58 -8.04
N ALA A 1115 -35.94 20.74 -8.89
CA ALA A 1115 -37.37 20.48 -8.85
C ALA A 1115 -37.78 19.82 -7.52
N CYS A 1116 -38.98 20.15 -7.04
CA CYS A 1116 -39.51 19.64 -5.78
C CYS A 1116 -40.91 19.04 -5.97
N SER A 1117 -41.09 17.82 -5.47
CA SER A 1117 -42.36 17.12 -5.49
C SER A 1117 -43.18 17.44 -4.26
N VAL A 1118 -44.42 17.89 -4.47
CA VAL A 1118 -45.32 18.34 -3.42
C VAL A 1118 -46.51 17.39 -3.29
N PHE A 1119 -46.81 17.00 -2.06
CA PHE A 1119 -48.01 16.26 -1.68
C PHE A 1119 -48.81 17.08 -0.68
N ILE A 1120 -50.13 17.19 -0.88
CA ILE A 1120 -51.01 17.96 0.01
C ILE A 1120 -52.04 17.01 0.62
N SER A 1121 -52.18 17.05 1.94
CA SER A 1121 -53.20 16.31 2.68
C SER A 1121 -54.01 17.25 3.57
N ASN A 1122 -55.26 16.90 3.87
CA ASN A 1122 -56.01 17.56 4.93
C ASN A 1122 -55.51 17.15 6.32
N SER A 1123 -56.11 17.75 7.36
CA SER A 1123 -55.81 17.44 8.77
C SER A 1123 -56.12 16.00 9.20
N SER A 1124 -56.86 15.21 8.41
CA SER A 1124 -57.11 13.78 8.66
C SER A 1124 -56.14 12.86 7.90
N GLY A 1125 -55.13 13.41 7.23
CA GLY A 1125 -54.13 12.66 6.47
C GLY A 1125 -54.60 12.20 5.08
N MET A 1126 -55.82 12.54 4.66
CA MET A 1126 -56.33 12.24 3.33
C MET A 1126 -55.65 13.16 2.31
N LEU A 1127 -55.01 12.56 1.31
CA LEU A 1127 -54.37 13.27 0.20
C LEU A 1127 -55.42 14.02 -0.63
N ILE A 1128 -55.22 15.31 -0.84
CA ILE A 1128 -56.07 16.18 -1.64
C ILE A 1128 -55.33 16.47 -2.94
N GLY A 1129 -55.65 15.68 -3.97
CA GLY A 1129 -55.09 15.80 -5.32
C GLY A 1129 -53.89 14.91 -5.62
N HIS A 1130 -53.32 15.09 -6.82
CA HIS A 1130 -52.13 14.36 -7.27
C HIS A 1130 -50.84 15.07 -6.85
N ARG A 1131 -49.72 14.32 -6.84
CA ARG A 1131 -48.36 14.86 -6.70
C ARG A 1131 -48.15 16.03 -7.66
N VAL A 1132 -47.72 17.16 -7.13
CA VAL A 1132 -47.44 18.38 -7.92
C VAL A 1132 -45.94 18.61 -7.96
N GLU A 1133 -45.36 18.64 -9.16
CA GLU A 1133 -43.97 19.13 -9.32
C GLU A 1133 -43.95 20.66 -9.38
N VAL A 1134 -43.00 21.25 -8.66
CA VAL A 1134 -42.62 22.67 -8.72
C VAL A 1134 -41.15 22.74 -9.11
N GLU A 1135 -40.91 23.13 -10.37
CA GLU A 1135 -39.56 23.27 -10.93
C GLU A 1135 -38.71 24.28 -10.14
N GLY A 1136 -37.39 24.17 -10.26
CA GLY A 1136 -36.48 25.17 -9.70
C GLY A 1136 -36.76 26.57 -10.28
N LYS A 1137 -36.54 27.61 -9.48
CA LYS A 1137 -36.82 29.03 -9.82
C LYS A 1137 -38.25 29.29 -10.31
N SER A 1138 -39.22 28.52 -9.85
CA SER A 1138 -40.62 28.61 -10.29
C SER A 1138 -41.59 28.69 -9.11
N SER A 1139 -42.88 28.94 -9.39
CA SER A 1139 -43.93 28.86 -8.37
C SER A 1139 -45.18 28.21 -8.95
N LYS A 1140 -45.99 27.61 -8.08
CA LYS A 1140 -47.24 26.96 -8.45
C LYS A 1140 -48.30 27.19 -7.40
N THR A 1141 -49.53 27.42 -7.86
CA THR A 1141 -50.69 27.62 -7.00
C THR A 1141 -51.63 26.43 -7.14
N ILE A 1142 -52.12 25.93 -6.01
CA ILE A 1142 -52.93 24.72 -5.93
C ILE A 1142 -54.27 25.10 -5.27
N GLU A 1143 -55.36 24.75 -5.96
CA GLU A 1143 -56.73 24.90 -5.46
C GLU A 1143 -56.97 23.96 -4.29
N THR A 1144 -57.62 24.44 -3.24
CA THR A 1144 -58.03 23.62 -2.11
C THR A 1144 -59.55 23.50 -2.04
N SER A 1145 -60.05 22.38 -1.50
CA SER A 1145 -61.49 22.08 -1.43
C SER A 1145 -62.26 22.88 -0.37
N GLY A 1146 -61.65 23.90 0.24
CA GLY A 1146 -62.26 24.78 1.24
C GLY A 1146 -61.26 25.40 2.22
N LYS A 1147 -61.77 26.23 3.15
CA LYS A 1147 -61.01 26.78 4.28
C LYS A 1147 -60.66 25.68 5.27
N GLY A 1148 -59.41 25.65 5.77
CA GLY A 1148 -58.96 24.58 6.65
C GLY A 1148 -57.44 24.50 6.82
N VAL A 1149 -57.00 23.54 7.62
CA VAL A 1149 -55.57 23.24 7.83
C VAL A 1149 -55.13 22.13 6.89
N TYR A 1150 -54.05 22.37 6.15
CA TYR A 1150 -53.45 21.45 5.21
C TYR A 1150 -52.00 21.13 5.60
N ILE A 1151 -51.60 19.90 5.34
CA ILE A 1151 -50.23 19.41 5.49
C ILE A 1151 -49.62 19.30 4.10
N VAL A 1152 -48.49 19.97 3.89
CA VAL A 1152 -47.78 20.05 2.62
C VAL A 1152 -46.43 19.36 2.80
N ARG A 1153 -46.25 18.21 2.14
CA ARG A 1153 -44.99 17.46 2.15
C ARG A 1153 -44.21 17.76 0.86
N LEU A 1154 -42.94 18.13 1.01
CA LEU A 1154 -42.00 18.50 -0.04
C LEU A 1154 -40.90 17.43 -0.12
N GLN A 1155 -40.62 16.91 -1.32
CA GLN A 1155 -39.69 15.79 -1.49
C GLN A 1155 -38.88 15.89 -2.80
N ASN A 1156 -37.55 15.77 -2.71
CA ASN A 1156 -36.65 15.45 -3.83
C ASN A 1156 -35.39 14.70 -3.30
N ALA A 1157 -34.31 14.64 -4.09
CA ALA A 1157 -33.07 13.97 -3.69
C ALA A 1157 -32.34 14.61 -2.49
N VAL A 1158 -32.59 15.90 -2.20
CA VAL A 1158 -31.92 16.72 -1.18
C VAL A 1158 -32.88 17.49 -0.24
N VAL A 1159 -34.20 17.37 -0.47
CA VAL A 1159 -35.30 18.01 0.27
C VAL A 1159 -36.24 16.92 0.79
N ASN A 1160 -36.53 16.91 2.09
CA ASN A 1160 -37.59 16.09 2.68
C ASN A 1160 -38.21 16.84 3.86
N ASP A 1161 -39.21 17.67 3.56
CA ASP A 1161 -39.79 18.67 4.46
C ASP A 1161 -41.33 18.51 4.56
N ILE A 1162 -41.92 18.87 5.71
CA ILE A 1162 -43.37 18.84 5.94
C ILE A 1162 -43.79 20.15 6.61
N ARG A 1163 -44.71 20.87 5.96
CA ARG A 1163 -45.22 22.17 6.42
C ARG A 1163 -46.70 22.13 6.68
N ARG A 1164 -47.13 22.83 7.72
CA ARG A 1164 -48.54 23.06 8.01
C ARG A 1164 -48.95 24.44 7.49
N VAL A 1165 -49.96 24.51 6.63
CA VAL A 1165 -50.51 25.77 6.12
C VAL A 1165 -51.99 25.87 6.47
N THR A 1166 -52.43 27.06 6.89
CA THR A 1166 -53.86 27.31 7.18
C THR A 1166 -54.42 28.19 6.08
N VAL A 1167 -55.36 27.67 5.32
CA VAL A 1167 -56.09 28.41 4.28
C VAL A 1167 -57.32 29.02 4.92
N ARG A 1168 -57.37 30.37 4.94
CA ARG A 1168 -58.38 31.16 5.66
C ARG A 1168 -59.50 31.69 4.79
#